data_AF-A0A2E7D878-F1
#
_entry.id   AF-A0A2E7D878-F1
#
_cell.length_a   1.000
_cell.length_b   1.000
_cell.length_c   1.000
_cell.angle_alpha   90.00
_cell.angle_beta   90.00
_cell.angle_gamma   90.00
#
_symmetry.space_group_name_H-M   'P 1'
#
loop_
_entity.id
_entity.type
_entity.pdbx_description
1 polymer ?
#
loop_
_entity_poly.entity_id
_entity_poly.type
_entity_poly.pdbx_seq_one_letter_code
_entity_poly.pdbx_strand_id
1 'polypeptide(L)'
;MLAKVNLRAWGVFAAICLVAFSALPLSGDEKAPQTGLHGILPSELPEALSSKSLGKLSEDLKPWTTDVSAALKKLQEDESLTSAQQREQLELLEIKADELQEVIAKSDSASRSQLQEVQGSLDRYASIGVVILNTLDYDPSQAESPFEVAKKQLIEATETLNKYLKNIKNGDGWITYFQTDEIVDLAKSSSETSALLLSTLQQRFTDAKASDDKSQSEFLARKQFNAFGDSLAAFLKAEKAPAAEAGDQSALRGHLASMLSAIRASEETTGQAAAAEIRTHFDAAIEAAPDKGGMLTQVMREHYFNYNLRVIASEDLLNRLVTQERNEEGKVEDFILGAQVDGTQKTKATVGLDLKESSDRIKFHITLNGTSQTDTRGVTRQATVFTEGRHKFNASKEITFDGDKFKTEEAEIEVDANNTTVGAQSASGNSTGLVARIAMRAAKRKKAQSEAIAEQKMRERLKPEFNNEIDTMFVSLNEKLDGKLNGPLKKMRLFPSARSFATTEKSLVVKTRLMDEGEIAGSAPNVVSSDKGLVLQLHQSLLNNALDRMDLAGKSLDEAGLKAQLEKAISTFLGREYQFPAPQVAEGEDVKQDKTLFVFPKEDVLRIQLSAGELLLTLRTGLKPEKGEEIPTQRITVPIKFAVDGDSIVAERGKVSVAPVEKPSSRFKQIARAGVVRKKVEAALPKRTLDRHFSIDLEGKEPVKISLTQIDVSNQWLSLVVE
;
A
#
# COMPACT_ATOMS: atom_id res chain seq x y z
N MET A 1 -60.06 -26.32 14.02
CA MET A 1 -59.99 -24.91 14.42
C MET A 1 -58.96 -24.25 13.51
N LEU A 2 -59.32 -23.86 12.28
CA LEU A 2 -60.12 -22.67 11.93
C LEU A 2 -59.44 -21.38 12.41
N ALA A 3 -59.28 -20.29 11.67
CA ALA A 3 -59.37 -19.92 10.26
C ALA A 3 -59.43 -18.38 10.26
N LYS A 4 -59.15 -17.77 9.11
CA LYS A 4 -59.67 -16.46 8.64
C LYS A 4 -59.04 -15.19 9.25
N VAL A 5 -58.36 -14.32 8.49
CA VAL A 5 -58.78 -13.53 7.30
C VAL A 5 -59.53 -12.23 7.68
N ASN A 6 -59.18 -11.17 6.93
CA ASN A 6 -59.77 -9.83 6.77
C ASN A 6 -59.09 -8.74 7.61
N LEU A 7 -58.26 -7.85 7.05
CA LEU A 7 -58.43 -7.01 5.85
C LEU A 7 -59.72 -6.14 5.94
N ARG A 8 -59.50 -4.82 5.99
CA ARG A 8 -60.42 -3.73 5.60
C ARG A 8 -61.41 -3.21 6.63
N ALA A 9 -61.00 -2.11 7.27
CA ALA A 9 -61.69 -0.82 7.15
C ALA A 9 -60.56 0.21 6.86
N TRP A 10 -60.25 0.62 5.62
CA TRP A 10 -61.01 1.47 4.69
C TRP A 10 -61.60 2.69 5.43
N GLY A 11 -61.32 3.93 5.06
CA GLY A 11 -60.61 4.47 3.91
C GLY A 11 -60.87 5.98 3.84
N VAL A 12 -60.17 6.63 2.90
CA VAL A 12 -60.26 8.03 2.46
C VAL A 12 -59.19 8.96 3.08
N PHE A 13 -58.41 9.55 2.16
CA PHE A 13 -57.18 10.37 2.23
C PHE A 13 -55.84 9.59 2.20
N ALA A 14 -55.07 9.47 1.11
CA ALA A 14 -55.21 9.89 -0.29
C ALA A 14 -54.14 9.16 -1.13
N ALA A 15 -54.56 8.56 -2.24
CA ALA A 15 -53.75 8.27 -3.43
C ALA A 15 -54.67 8.50 -4.65
N ILE A 16 -54.09 8.98 -5.76
CA ILE A 16 -54.72 9.45 -7.03
C ILE A 16 -55.08 10.96 -6.93
N CYS A 17 -54.50 11.89 -7.69
CA CYS A 17 -54.01 11.87 -9.08
C CYS A 17 -52.57 12.46 -9.15
N LEU A 18 -51.58 11.99 -9.92
CA LEU A 18 -51.52 11.58 -11.34
C LEU A 18 -51.92 12.74 -12.28
N VAL A 19 -50.90 13.37 -12.90
CA VAL A 19 -50.89 14.06 -14.20
C VAL A 19 -52.07 15.01 -14.55
N ALA A 20 -51.68 16.25 -14.88
CA ALA A 20 -52.40 17.29 -15.62
C ALA A 20 -53.28 18.28 -14.83
N PHE A 21 -52.66 19.40 -14.43
CA PHE A 21 -53.11 20.70 -14.94
C PHE A 21 -51.96 21.37 -15.68
N SER A 22 -52.13 21.42 -17.00
CA SER A 22 -51.43 22.29 -17.94
C SER A 22 -51.78 23.76 -17.70
N ALA A 23 -50.80 24.64 -17.95
CA ALA A 23 -50.96 25.98 -18.52
C ALA A 23 -51.82 27.02 -17.77
N LEU A 24 -51.15 27.89 -17.01
CA LEU A 24 -51.30 29.34 -17.15
C LEU A 24 -49.91 29.89 -17.50
N PRO A 25 -49.80 30.86 -18.42
CA PRO A 25 -48.55 31.18 -19.09
C PRO A 25 -47.65 31.97 -18.13
N LEU A 26 -46.82 31.28 -17.37
CA LEU A 26 -45.54 31.87 -16.98
C LEU A 26 -44.70 31.81 -18.24
N SER A 27 -44.64 32.96 -18.90
CA SER A 27 -43.59 33.38 -19.83
C SER A 27 -42.40 32.43 -19.78
N GLY A 28 -42.16 31.74 -20.88
CA GLY A 28 -41.11 30.74 -20.98
C GLY A 28 -39.79 31.32 -20.52
N ASP A 29 -39.29 30.81 -19.41
CA ASP A 29 -37.88 30.51 -19.30
C ASP A 29 -37.81 28.98 -19.36
N GLU A 30 -37.62 28.46 -20.58
CA GLU A 30 -36.94 27.17 -20.72
C GLU A 30 -35.70 27.27 -19.83
N LYS A 31 -35.69 26.59 -18.67
CA LYS A 31 -34.44 26.40 -17.96
C LYS A 31 -33.52 25.73 -18.96
N ALA A 32 -32.52 26.49 -19.40
CA ALA A 32 -31.55 26.05 -20.39
C ALA A 32 -31.05 24.65 -19.99
N PRO A 33 -30.80 23.75 -20.96
CA PRO A 33 -30.21 22.46 -20.66
C PRO A 33 -29.00 22.68 -19.74
N GLN A 34 -29.00 22.03 -18.56
CA GLN A 34 -27.90 22.17 -17.60
C GLN A 34 -26.63 21.63 -18.25
N THR A 35 -25.80 22.53 -18.77
CA THR A 35 -24.55 22.21 -19.43
C THR A 35 -23.42 22.07 -18.42
N GLY A 36 -22.46 21.19 -18.71
CA GLY A 36 -21.27 20.99 -17.89
C GLY A 36 -21.58 20.66 -16.43
N LEU A 37 -20.92 21.33 -15.48
CA LEU A 37 -20.98 21.02 -14.04
C LEU A 37 -22.13 21.69 -13.27
N HIS A 38 -22.99 22.45 -13.94
CA HIS A 38 -24.09 23.17 -13.28
C HIS A 38 -25.08 22.20 -12.60
N GLY A 39 -25.29 22.38 -11.30
CA GLY A 39 -26.13 21.48 -10.48
C GLY A 39 -25.47 20.16 -10.06
N ILE A 40 -24.18 19.96 -10.38
CA ILE A 40 -23.40 18.80 -9.95
C ILE A 40 -22.44 19.18 -8.81
N LEU A 41 -21.76 20.32 -8.94
CA LEU A 41 -20.83 20.78 -7.90
C LEU A 41 -21.58 21.09 -6.59
N PRO A 42 -21.06 20.64 -5.43
CA PRO A 42 -21.61 21.03 -4.14
C PRO A 42 -21.58 22.54 -3.94
N SER A 43 -22.64 23.09 -3.32
CA SER A 43 -22.74 24.52 -3.04
C SER A 43 -21.69 25.04 -2.06
N GLU A 44 -21.14 24.17 -1.22
CA GLU A 44 -20.12 24.52 -0.23
C GLU A 44 -18.78 23.88 -0.59
N LEU A 45 -17.72 24.69 -0.59
CA LEU A 45 -16.35 24.22 -0.83
C LEU A 45 -15.82 23.37 0.34
N PRO A 46 -14.82 22.53 0.07
CA PRO A 46 -13.92 21.98 1.09
C PRO A 46 -13.45 23.03 2.10
N GLU A 47 -13.42 22.70 3.40
CA GLU A 47 -12.97 23.65 4.44
C GLU A 47 -11.58 24.20 4.14
N ALA A 48 -10.68 23.38 3.60
CA ALA A 48 -9.34 23.77 3.17
C ALA A 48 -9.35 24.83 2.05
N LEU A 49 -10.37 24.83 1.19
CA LEU A 49 -10.55 25.78 0.08
C LEU A 49 -11.46 26.95 0.44
N SER A 50 -11.96 27.02 1.68
CA SER A 50 -12.77 28.14 2.13
C SER A 50 -11.96 29.43 2.18
N SER A 51 -12.63 30.57 1.98
CA SER A 51 -12.02 31.90 2.09
C SER A 51 -11.30 32.12 3.43
N LYS A 52 -11.82 31.53 4.51
CA LYS A 52 -11.21 31.56 5.84
C LYS A 52 -9.89 30.79 5.90
N SER A 53 -9.79 29.65 5.24
CA SER A 53 -8.57 28.83 5.24
C SER A 53 -7.51 29.39 4.31
N LEU A 54 -7.90 29.81 3.10
CA LEU A 54 -7.01 30.47 2.15
C LEU A 54 -6.46 31.79 2.70
N GLY A 55 -7.28 32.57 3.44
CA GLY A 55 -6.85 33.81 4.07
C GLY A 55 -5.86 33.66 5.23
N LYS A 56 -5.57 32.43 5.69
CA LYS A 56 -4.53 32.14 6.70
C LYS A 56 -3.17 31.83 6.07
N LEU A 57 -3.08 31.67 4.76
CA LEU A 57 -1.81 31.41 4.08
C LEU A 57 -0.90 32.64 4.17
N SER A 58 0.40 32.43 3.93
CA SER A 58 1.39 33.51 4.02
C SER A 58 1.09 34.65 3.06
N GLU A 59 1.50 35.86 3.44
CA GLU A 59 1.32 37.08 2.64
C GLU A 59 1.93 36.96 1.22
N ASP A 60 3.03 36.22 1.08
CA ASP A 60 3.70 35.99 -0.20
C ASP A 60 2.83 35.19 -1.20
N LEU A 61 1.87 34.41 -0.70
CA LEU A 61 0.93 33.63 -1.51
C LEU A 61 -0.35 34.41 -1.87
N LYS A 62 -0.44 35.70 -1.52
CA LYS A 62 -1.63 36.52 -1.85
C LYS A 62 -2.03 36.50 -3.32
N PRO A 63 -1.12 36.66 -4.31
CA PRO A 63 -1.49 36.56 -5.72
C PRO A 63 -2.11 35.19 -6.04
N TRP A 64 -1.47 34.11 -5.59
CA TRP A 64 -1.95 32.74 -5.78
C TRP A 64 -3.34 32.52 -5.15
N THR A 65 -3.56 32.96 -3.90
CA THR A 65 -4.86 32.82 -3.22
C THR A 65 -5.96 33.63 -3.90
N THR A 66 -5.62 34.77 -4.51
CA THR A 66 -6.57 35.61 -5.25
C THR A 66 -7.04 34.90 -6.51
N ASP A 67 -6.11 34.33 -7.28
CA ASP A 67 -6.41 33.59 -8.50
C ASP A 67 -7.28 32.36 -8.20
N VAL A 68 -6.90 31.56 -7.20
CA VAL A 68 -7.64 30.37 -6.77
C VAL A 68 -9.04 30.73 -6.28
N SER A 69 -9.16 31.74 -5.42
CA SER A 69 -10.47 32.17 -4.92
C SER A 69 -11.37 32.69 -6.04
N ALA A 70 -10.82 33.40 -7.03
CA ALA A 70 -11.57 33.88 -8.18
C ALA A 70 -12.07 32.75 -9.07
N ALA A 71 -11.23 31.75 -9.36
CA ALA A 71 -11.59 30.59 -10.16
C ALA A 71 -12.65 29.72 -9.45
N LEU A 72 -12.49 29.44 -8.16
CA LEU A 72 -13.47 28.70 -7.35
C LEU A 72 -14.81 29.43 -7.31
N LYS A 73 -14.80 30.75 -7.09
CA LYS A 73 -16.01 31.57 -7.07
C LYS A 73 -16.75 31.53 -8.41
N LYS A 74 -16.03 31.65 -9.52
CA LYS A 74 -16.62 31.51 -10.87
C LYS A 74 -17.31 30.16 -11.05
N LEU A 75 -16.63 29.07 -10.69
CA LEU A 75 -17.18 27.71 -10.81
C LEU A 75 -18.43 27.48 -9.95
N GLN A 76 -18.55 28.14 -8.80
CA GLN A 76 -19.70 27.98 -7.89
C GLN A 76 -20.87 28.93 -8.17
N GLU A 77 -20.60 30.19 -8.55
CA GLU A 77 -21.61 31.24 -8.62
C GLU A 77 -22.00 31.65 -10.04
N ASP A 78 -21.13 31.45 -11.04
CA ASP A 78 -21.39 31.90 -12.40
C ASP A 78 -22.09 30.81 -13.24
N GLU A 79 -23.42 30.80 -13.16
CA GLU A 79 -24.28 29.90 -13.94
C GLU A 79 -24.19 30.11 -15.46
N SER A 80 -23.53 31.19 -15.93
CA SER A 80 -23.39 31.49 -17.35
C SER A 80 -22.20 30.80 -18.02
N LEU A 81 -21.30 30.17 -17.24
CA LEU A 81 -20.13 29.49 -17.78
C LEU A 81 -20.52 28.30 -18.68
N THR A 82 -19.96 28.27 -19.88
CA THR A 82 -20.02 27.11 -20.79
C THR A 82 -19.14 25.96 -20.26
N SER A 83 -19.39 24.71 -20.71
CA SER A 83 -18.52 23.57 -20.38
C SER A 83 -17.04 23.86 -20.66
N ALA A 84 -16.73 24.51 -21.79
CA ALA A 84 -15.36 24.88 -22.14
C ALA A 84 -14.73 25.89 -21.18
N GLN A 85 -15.50 26.88 -20.70
CA GLN A 85 -15.00 27.86 -19.73
C GLN A 85 -14.87 27.24 -18.33
N GLN A 86 -15.76 26.32 -17.96
CA GLN A 86 -15.62 25.54 -16.72
C GLN A 86 -14.33 24.72 -16.74
N ARG A 87 -14.04 24.06 -17.86
CA ARG A 87 -12.78 23.33 -18.08
C ARG A 87 -11.56 24.22 -17.88
N GLU A 88 -11.54 25.40 -18.50
CA GLU A 88 -10.44 26.36 -18.36
C GLU A 88 -10.21 26.76 -16.89
N GLN A 89 -11.29 26.98 -16.12
CA GLN A 89 -11.14 27.28 -14.69
C GLN A 89 -10.59 26.08 -13.90
N LEU A 90 -11.00 24.84 -14.21
CA LEU A 90 -10.51 23.65 -13.52
C LEU A 90 -9.04 23.35 -13.86
N GLU A 91 -8.64 23.46 -15.12
CA GLU A 91 -7.26 23.31 -15.56
C GLU A 91 -6.35 24.37 -14.91
N LEU A 92 -6.85 25.61 -14.75
CA LEU A 92 -6.15 26.62 -13.95
C LEU A 92 -5.97 26.18 -12.50
N LEU A 93 -6.98 25.56 -11.88
CA LEU A 93 -6.86 25.06 -10.50
C LEU A 93 -5.87 23.89 -10.38
N GLU A 94 -5.79 22.99 -11.36
CA GLU A 94 -4.77 21.93 -11.41
C GLU A 94 -3.35 22.53 -11.48
N ILE A 95 -3.13 23.50 -12.38
CA ILE A 95 -1.86 24.23 -12.47
C ILE A 95 -1.51 24.89 -11.13
N LYS A 96 -2.48 25.52 -10.47
CA LYS A 96 -2.28 26.18 -9.17
C LYS A 96 -1.97 25.17 -8.05
N ALA A 97 -2.53 23.96 -8.10
CA ALA A 97 -2.18 22.89 -7.18
C ALA A 97 -0.72 22.43 -7.37
N ASP A 98 -0.27 22.30 -8.62
CA ASP A 98 1.11 21.93 -8.94
C ASP A 98 2.12 23.01 -8.53
N GLU A 99 1.84 24.29 -8.79
CA GLU A 99 2.67 25.41 -8.33
C GLU A 99 2.94 25.35 -6.81
N LEU A 100 1.96 24.88 -6.03
CA LEU A 100 2.07 24.81 -4.57
C LEU A 100 3.04 23.72 -4.10
N GLN A 101 3.30 22.68 -4.91
CA GLN A 101 4.24 21.60 -4.57
C GLN A 101 5.67 22.11 -4.37
N GLU A 102 6.12 23.05 -5.21
CA GLU A 102 7.46 23.66 -5.07
C GLU A 102 7.58 24.49 -3.80
N VAL A 103 6.50 25.17 -3.40
CA VAL A 103 6.44 25.97 -2.17
C VAL A 103 6.47 25.05 -0.95
N ILE A 104 5.71 23.95 -0.96
CA ILE A 104 5.66 22.92 0.08
C ILE A 104 7.07 22.36 0.35
N ALA A 105 7.83 22.07 -0.70
CA ALA A 105 9.18 21.51 -0.59
C ALA A 105 10.16 22.44 0.16
N LYS A 106 9.94 23.76 0.11
CA LYS A 106 10.80 24.78 0.73
C LYS A 106 10.27 25.29 2.08
N SER A 107 9.05 24.93 2.45
CA SER A 107 8.38 25.42 3.65
C SER A 107 8.87 24.73 4.92
N ASP A 108 8.77 25.40 6.07
CA ASP A 108 8.94 24.77 7.39
C ASP A 108 7.83 23.74 7.69
N SER A 109 7.98 22.94 8.75
CA SER A 109 7.01 21.89 9.07
C SER A 109 5.60 22.40 9.35
N ALA A 110 5.44 23.53 10.03
CA ALA A 110 4.12 24.06 10.39
C ALA A 110 3.36 24.57 9.16
N SER A 111 4.06 25.31 8.29
CA SER A 111 3.50 25.82 7.04
C SER A 111 3.25 24.69 6.03
N ARG A 112 4.14 23.69 5.98
CA ARG A 112 4.06 22.55 5.05
C ARG A 112 2.77 21.78 5.21
N SER A 113 2.38 21.41 6.44
CA SER A 113 1.16 20.62 6.66
C SER A 113 -0.11 21.35 6.22
N GLN A 114 -0.18 22.67 6.43
CA GLN A 114 -1.30 23.51 5.97
C GLN A 114 -1.32 23.62 4.44
N LEU A 115 -0.16 23.83 3.81
CA LEU A 115 -0.06 23.94 2.35
C LEU A 115 -0.38 22.60 1.66
N GLN A 116 0.05 21.48 2.22
CA GLN A 116 -0.30 20.13 1.73
C GLN A 116 -1.81 19.86 1.79
N GLU A 117 -2.48 20.33 2.84
CA GLU A 117 -3.94 20.21 2.96
C GLU A 117 -4.66 20.98 1.84
N VAL A 118 -4.25 22.24 1.61
CA VAL A 118 -4.83 23.08 0.55
C VAL A 118 -4.51 22.51 -0.83
N GLN A 119 -3.25 22.12 -1.08
CA GLN A 119 -2.83 21.52 -2.34
C GLN A 119 -3.62 20.26 -2.65
N GLY A 120 -3.68 19.31 -1.71
CA GLY A 120 -4.38 18.05 -1.93
C GLY A 120 -5.88 18.23 -2.08
N SER A 121 -6.50 19.15 -1.34
CA SER A 121 -7.91 19.46 -1.51
C SER A 121 -8.22 20.14 -2.84
N LEU A 122 -7.33 21.01 -3.32
CA LEU A 122 -7.48 21.70 -4.59
C LEU A 122 -7.34 20.73 -5.77
N ASP A 123 -6.31 19.90 -5.72
CA ASP A 123 -6.02 18.83 -6.68
C ASP A 123 -7.24 17.89 -6.83
N ARG A 124 -7.76 17.35 -5.72
CA ARG A 124 -8.98 16.51 -5.73
C ARG A 124 -10.18 17.22 -6.35
N TYR A 125 -10.41 18.47 -5.97
CA TYR A 125 -11.55 19.24 -6.47
C TYR A 125 -11.46 19.48 -7.98
N ALA A 126 -10.27 19.85 -8.46
CA ALA A 126 -10.04 20.16 -9.86
C ALA A 126 -10.07 18.90 -10.72
N SER A 127 -9.29 17.86 -10.37
CA SER A 127 -9.16 16.62 -11.14
C SER A 127 -10.50 15.89 -11.31
N ILE A 128 -11.27 15.78 -10.23
CA ILE A 128 -12.60 15.15 -10.25
C ILE A 128 -13.55 16.00 -11.10
N GLY A 129 -13.50 17.33 -10.97
CA GLY A 129 -14.28 18.25 -11.79
C GLY A 129 -13.99 18.07 -13.29
N VAL A 130 -12.71 18.00 -13.69
CA VAL A 130 -12.28 17.78 -15.08
C VAL A 130 -12.80 16.44 -15.59
N VAL A 131 -12.65 15.37 -14.80
CA VAL A 131 -13.08 14.03 -15.20
C VAL A 131 -14.61 13.92 -15.31
N ILE A 132 -15.35 14.55 -14.40
CA ILE A 132 -16.81 14.62 -14.50
C ILE A 132 -17.22 15.36 -15.77
N LEU A 133 -16.60 16.51 -16.05
CA LEU A 133 -16.88 17.26 -17.28
C LEU A 133 -16.55 16.42 -18.53
N ASN A 134 -15.40 15.74 -18.55
CA ASN A 134 -15.03 14.81 -19.63
C ASN A 134 -16.05 13.68 -19.81
N THR A 135 -16.55 13.13 -18.71
CA THR A 135 -17.53 12.03 -18.74
C THR A 135 -18.87 12.52 -19.31
N LEU A 136 -19.26 13.76 -19.02
CA LEU A 136 -20.50 14.38 -19.51
C LEU A 136 -20.41 14.85 -20.96
N ASP A 137 -19.26 15.38 -21.36
CA ASP A 137 -18.97 15.84 -22.72
C ASP A 137 -18.50 14.69 -23.63
N TYR A 138 -18.40 13.47 -23.11
CA TYR A 138 -17.94 12.31 -23.87
C TYR A 138 -18.87 12.04 -25.05
N ASP A 139 -18.33 12.15 -26.26
CA ASP A 139 -19.01 11.81 -27.49
C ASP A 139 -18.63 10.37 -27.90
N PRO A 140 -19.55 9.39 -27.79
CA PRO A 140 -19.29 8.00 -28.19
C PRO A 140 -18.93 7.84 -29.66
N SER A 141 -19.24 8.84 -30.52
CA SER A 141 -18.90 8.82 -31.95
C SER A 141 -17.45 9.22 -32.24
N GLN A 142 -16.81 9.94 -31.32
CA GLN A 142 -15.39 10.36 -31.39
C GLN A 142 -14.44 9.36 -30.71
N ALA A 143 -14.96 8.53 -29.82
CA ALA A 143 -14.17 7.50 -29.15
C ALA A 143 -13.88 6.31 -30.08
N GLU A 144 -12.67 5.76 -30.02
CA GLU A 144 -12.43 4.45 -30.64
C GLU A 144 -13.38 3.44 -30.01
N SER A 145 -14.28 2.89 -30.83
CA SER A 145 -15.30 1.96 -30.34
C SER A 145 -14.64 0.83 -29.53
N PRO A 146 -15.30 0.29 -28.49
CA PRO A 146 -14.80 -0.88 -27.77
C PRO A 146 -14.40 -2.04 -28.69
N PHE A 147 -15.06 -2.14 -29.84
CA PHE A 147 -14.70 -3.06 -30.93
C PHE A 147 -13.32 -2.76 -31.52
N GLU A 148 -13.02 -1.50 -31.89
CA GLU A 148 -11.70 -1.13 -32.43
C GLU A 148 -10.56 -1.25 -31.39
N VAL A 149 -10.84 -0.96 -30.12
CA VAL A 149 -9.86 -1.19 -29.04
C VAL A 149 -9.58 -2.68 -28.87
N ALA A 150 -10.61 -3.51 -28.77
CA ALA A 150 -10.46 -4.96 -28.64
C ALA A 150 -9.80 -5.58 -29.88
N LYS A 151 -10.05 -5.02 -31.06
CA LYS A 151 -9.40 -5.40 -32.33
C LYS A 151 -7.90 -5.15 -32.32
N LYS A 152 -7.46 -3.96 -31.88
CA LYS A 152 -6.03 -3.67 -31.72
C LYS A 152 -5.36 -4.60 -30.72
N GLN A 153 -5.98 -4.82 -29.57
CA GLN A 153 -5.47 -5.73 -28.54
C GLN A 153 -5.36 -7.18 -29.03
N LEU A 154 -6.35 -7.66 -29.79
CA LEU A 154 -6.30 -8.98 -30.41
C LEU A 154 -5.16 -9.10 -31.42
N ILE A 155 -4.96 -8.08 -32.28
CA ILE A 155 -3.86 -8.05 -33.25
C ILE A 155 -2.51 -8.09 -32.53
N GLU A 156 -2.30 -7.22 -31.55
CA GLU A 156 -1.04 -7.16 -30.78
C GLU A 156 -0.74 -8.46 -30.01
N ALA A 157 -1.76 -9.04 -29.37
CA ALA A 157 -1.62 -10.31 -28.65
C ALA A 157 -1.31 -11.47 -29.61
N THR A 158 -1.93 -11.50 -30.79
CA THR A 158 -1.68 -12.49 -31.83
C THR A 158 -0.27 -12.38 -32.39
N GLU A 159 0.20 -11.16 -32.71
CA GLU A 159 1.56 -10.92 -33.19
C GLU A 159 2.61 -11.33 -32.14
N THR A 160 2.35 -11.00 -30.87
CA THR A 160 3.20 -11.38 -29.74
C THR A 160 3.26 -12.90 -29.58
N LEU A 161 2.12 -13.59 -29.68
CA LEU A 161 2.04 -15.05 -29.63
C LEU A 161 2.80 -15.69 -30.80
N ASN A 162 2.64 -15.19 -32.03
CA ASN A 162 3.34 -15.70 -33.20
C ASN A 162 4.86 -15.52 -33.09
N LYS A 163 5.32 -14.36 -32.64
CA LYS A 163 6.75 -14.11 -32.39
C LYS A 163 7.31 -15.04 -31.32
N TYR A 164 6.53 -15.33 -30.29
CA TYR A 164 6.89 -16.29 -29.25
C TYR A 164 6.99 -17.71 -29.80
N LEU A 165 5.98 -18.18 -30.54
CA LEU A 165 5.92 -19.53 -31.09
C LEU A 165 7.04 -19.80 -32.12
N LYS A 166 7.40 -18.82 -32.96
CA LYS A 166 8.53 -18.95 -33.90
C LYS A 166 9.88 -19.22 -33.24
N ASN A 167 10.02 -18.91 -31.95
CA ASN A 167 11.23 -19.18 -31.17
C ASN A 167 11.19 -20.51 -30.40
N ILE A 168 10.12 -21.30 -30.55
CA ILE A 168 9.93 -22.57 -29.84
C ILE A 168 10.01 -23.72 -30.84
N LYS A 169 10.72 -24.78 -30.45
CA LYS A 169 10.77 -26.03 -31.22
C LYS A 169 9.35 -26.58 -31.41
N ASN A 170 8.92 -26.78 -32.66
CA ASN A 170 7.56 -27.16 -33.07
C ASN A 170 6.48 -26.08 -32.86
N GLY A 171 6.85 -24.82 -32.67
CA GLY A 171 5.89 -23.72 -32.52
C GLY A 171 5.02 -23.47 -33.76
N ASP A 172 5.52 -23.76 -34.97
CA ASP A 172 4.74 -23.62 -36.21
C ASP A 172 3.50 -24.52 -36.26
N GLY A 173 3.55 -25.67 -35.58
CA GLY A 173 2.39 -26.55 -35.43
C GLY A 173 1.26 -25.88 -34.63
N TRP A 174 1.61 -25.08 -33.62
CA TRP A 174 0.64 -24.32 -32.82
C TRP A 174 0.06 -23.13 -33.58
N ILE A 175 0.89 -22.44 -34.38
CA ILE A 175 0.45 -21.38 -35.29
C ILE A 175 -0.59 -21.94 -36.27
N THR A 176 -0.31 -23.12 -36.84
CA THR A 176 -1.24 -23.82 -37.76
C THR A 176 -2.50 -24.28 -37.04
N TYR A 177 -2.38 -24.86 -35.85
CA TYR A 177 -3.50 -25.40 -35.08
C TYR A 177 -4.51 -24.34 -34.62
N PHE A 178 -4.00 -23.19 -34.16
CA PHE A 178 -4.82 -22.05 -33.75
C PHE A 178 -5.08 -21.04 -34.88
N GLN A 179 -4.55 -21.30 -36.08
CA GLN A 179 -4.70 -20.45 -37.27
C GLN A 179 -4.37 -18.97 -37.00
N THR A 180 -3.37 -18.72 -36.17
CA THR A 180 -3.08 -17.36 -35.66
C THR A 180 -2.60 -16.41 -36.76
N ASP A 181 -2.05 -16.92 -37.86
CA ASP A 181 -1.70 -16.12 -39.03
C ASP A 181 -2.93 -15.54 -39.75
N GLU A 182 -4.10 -16.19 -39.66
CA GLU A 182 -5.34 -15.73 -40.30
C GLU A 182 -6.11 -14.74 -39.43
N ILE A 183 -5.86 -14.71 -38.12
CA ILE A 183 -6.64 -13.91 -37.14
C ILE A 183 -6.50 -12.41 -37.40
N VAL A 184 -5.32 -11.94 -37.80
CA VAL A 184 -5.12 -10.52 -38.10
C VAL A 184 -5.99 -10.06 -39.28
N ASP A 185 -6.15 -10.90 -40.30
CA ASP A 185 -6.97 -10.61 -41.47
C ASP A 185 -8.47 -10.79 -41.17
N LEU A 186 -8.81 -11.82 -40.39
CA LEU A 186 -10.18 -12.04 -39.92
C LEU A 186 -10.67 -10.87 -39.05
N ALA A 187 -9.85 -10.40 -38.11
CA ALA A 187 -10.16 -9.26 -37.23
C ALA A 187 -10.29 -7.93 -38.00
N LYS A 188 -9.63 -7.79 -39.16
CA LYS A 188 -9.76 -6.60 -40.04
C LYS A 188 -11.02 -6.63 -40.91
N SER A 189 -11.47 -7.82 -41.32
CA SER A 189 -12.58 -7.98 -42.25
C SER A 189 -13.98 -7.77 -41.65
N SER A 190 -14.13 -7.92 -40.32
CA SER A 190 -15.34 -7.60 -39.54
C SER A 190 -16.66 -8.06 -40.19
N SER A 191 -16.71 -9.30 -40.68
CA SER A 191 -17.90 -9.91 -41.30
C SER A 191 -18.53 -10.98 -40.40
N GLU A 192 -19.83 -11.29 -40.56
CA GLU A 192 -20.50 -12.39 -39.83
C GLU A 192 -19.76 -13.73 -39.97
N THR A 193 -19.18 -13.98 -41.14
CA THR A 193 -18.35 -15.17 -41.41
C THR A 193 -17.07 -15.15 -40.58
N SER A 194 -16.43 -13.99 -40.44
CA SER A 194 -15.20 -13.81 -39.65
C SER A 194 -15.47 -13.98 -38.15
N ALA A 195 -16.60 -13.47 -37.66
CA ALA A 195 -17.06 -13.64 -36.28
C ALA A 195 -17.27 -15.12 -35.92
N LEU A 196 -17.90 -15.87 -36.84
CA LEU A 196 -18.13 -17.31 -36.65
C LEU A 196 -16.81 -18.08 -36.58
N LEU A 197 -15.85 -17.76 -37.45
CA LEU A 197 -14.52 -18.37 -37.46
C LEU A 197 -13.75 -18.06 -36.17
N LEU A 198 -13.73 -16.80 -35.74
CA LEU A 198 -13.07 -16.40 -34.50
C LEU A 198 -13.72 -17.03 -33.25
N SER A 199 -15.04 -17.18 -33.21
CA SER A 199 -15.73 -17.89 -32.12
C SER A 199 -15.41 -19.39 -32.09
N THR A 200 -15.25 -20.02 -33.26
CA THR A 200 -14.82 -21.42 -33.37
C THR A 200 -13.37 -21.58 -32.86
N LEU A 201 -12.50 -20.62 -33.15
CA LEU A 201 -11.14 -20.58 -32.64
C LEU A 201 -11.08 -20.36 -31.13
N GLN A 202 -11.94 -19.49 -30.59
CA GLN A 202 -12.06 -19.28 -29.14
C GLN A 202 -12.46 -20.58 -28.43
N GLN A 203 -13.44 -21.30 -28.99
CA GLN A 203 -13.86 -22.59 -28.45
C GLN A 203 -12.72 -23.61 -28.52
N ARG A 204 -12.04 -23.74 -29.67
CA ARG A 204 -10.87 -24.62 -29.83
C ARG A 204 -9.77 -24.30 -28.82
N PHE A 205 -9.53 -23.01 -28.54
CA PHE A 205 -8.55 -22.57 -27.55
C PHE A 205 -8.94 -22.94 -26.12
N THR A 206 -10.23 -22.79 -25.79
CA THR A 206 -10.80 -23.13 -24.48
C THR A 206 -10.75 -24.64 -24.25
N ASP A 207 -11.14 -25.43 -25.25
CA ASP A 207 -11.11 -26.89 -25.20
C ASP A 207 -9.66 -27.42 -25.08
N ALA A 208 -8.71 -26.81 -25.81
CA ALA A 208 -7.30 -27.18 -25.72
C ALA A 208 -6.70 -26.91 -24.32
N LYS A 209 -7.14 -25.84 -23.64
CA LYS A 209 -6.76 -25.55 -22.25
C LYS A 209 -7.39 -26.50 -21.24
N ALA A 210 -8.58 -27.00 -21.53
CA ALA A 210 -9.31 -27.96 -20.70
C ALA A 210 -8.91 -29.43 -20.94
N SER A 211 -7.91 -29.68 -21.78
CA SER A 211 -7.37 -31.02 -22.07
C SER A 211 -6.82 -31.72 -20.82
N ASP A 212 -7.05 -33.03 -20.72
CA ASP A 212 -6.51 -33.90 -19.65
C ASP A 212 -4.98 -34.08 -19.75
N ASP A 213 -4.35 -33.61 -20.83
CA ASP A 213 -2.89 -33.59 -20.95
C ASP A 213 -2.30 -32.44 -20.11
N LYS A 214 -1.67 -32.83 -19.01
CA LYS A 214 -1.03 -31.90 -18.06
C LYS A 214 0.09 -31.06 -18.68
N SER A 215 0.88 -31.63 -19.60
CA SER A 215 1.96 -30.89 -20.26
C SER A 215 1.43 -29.89 -21.27
N GLN A 216 0.33 -30.23 -21.95
CA GLN A 216 -0.36 -29.32 -22.86
C GLN A 216 -1.03 -28.16 -22.11
N SER A 217 -1.75 -28.45 -21.02
CA SER A 217 -2.42 -27.43 -20.22
C SER A 217 -1.42 -26.47 -19.55
N GLU A 218 -0.29 -26.97 -19.02
CA GLU A 218 0.79 -26.13 -18.50
C GLU A 218 1.44 -25.26 -19.58
N PHE A 219 1.58 -25.76 -20.81
CA PHE A 219 2.12 -24.99 -21.94
C PHE A 219 1.16 -23.87 -22.38
N LEU A 220 -0.14 -24.16 -22.46
CA LEU A 220 -1.18 -23.19 -22.84
C LEU A 220 -1.54 -22.19 -21.72
N ALA A 221 -1.09 -22.44 -20.49
CA ALA A 221 -1.23 -21.52 -19.36
C ALA A 221 -0.18 -20.39 -19.35
N ARG A 222 0.77 -20.37 -20.30
CA ARG A 222 1.80 -19.32 -20.41
C ARG A 222 1.18 -17.97 -20.76
N LYS A 223 1.87 -16.90 -20.35
CA LYS A 223 1.39 -15.50 -20.45
C LYS A 223 0.88 -15.13 -21.85
N GLN A 224 1.62 -15.50 -22.90
CA GLN A 224 1.30 -15.16 -24.29
C GLN A 224 0.00 -15.81 -24.75
N PHE A 225 -0.25 -17.06 -24.33
CA PHE A 225 -1.49 -17.77 -24.64
C PHE A 225 -2.68 -17.22 -23.85
N ASN A 226 -2.50 -16.86 -22.57
CA ASN A 226 -3.55 -16.21 -21.79
C ASN A 226 -3.95 -14.87 -22.40
N ALA A 227 -2.97 -14.01 -22.70
CA ALA A 227 -3.23 -12.70 -23.32
C ALA A 227 -3.96 -12.82 -24.67
N PHE A 228 -3.59 -13.81 -25.49
CA PHE A 228 -4.30 -14.12 -26.74
C PHE A 228 -5.75 -14.59 -26.49
N GLY A 229 -5.96 -15.54 -25.57
CA GLY A 229 -7.30 -16.03 -25.26
C GLY A 229 -8.22 -14.95 -24.69
N ASP A 230 -7.69 -14.11 -23.80
CA ASP A 230 -8.43 -13.02 -23.17
C ASP A 230 -8.80 -11.92 -24.18
N SER A 231 -7.86 -11.55 -25.07
CA SER A 231 -8.12 -10.56 -26.13
C SER A 231 -9.10 -11.08 -27.19
N LEU A 232 -9.04 -12.37 -27.55
CA LEU A 232 -10.02 -13.00 -28.44
C LEU A 232 -11.43 -13.02 -27.82
N ALA A 233 -11.52 -13.32 -26.53
CA ALA A 233 -12.78 -13.27 -25.79
C ALA A 233 -13.35 -11.84 -25.70
N ALA A 234 -12.48 -10.85 -25.45
CA ALA A 234 -12.85 -9.44 -25.41
C ALA A 234 -13.34 -8.93 -26.78
N PHE A 235 -12.67 -9.32 -27.86
CA PHE A 235 -13.07 -8.99 -29.24
C PHE A 235 -14.47 -9.52 -29.57
N LEU A 236 -14.72 -10.82 -29.34
CA LEU A 236 -16.01 -11.44 -29.63
C LEU A 236 -17.14 -10.90 -28.74
N LYS A 237 -16.82 -10.46 -27.52
CA LYS A 237 -17.76 -9.77 -26.63
C LYS A 237 -18.08 -8.36 -27.15
N ALA A 238 -17.07 -7.63 -27.63
CA ALA A 238 -17.22 -6.28 -28.16
C ALA A 238 -17.96 -6.26 -29.51
N GLU A 239 -17.76 -7.27 -30.36
CA GLU A 239 -18.46 -7.43 -31.64
C GLU A 239 -19.97 -7.69 -31.47
N LYS A 240 -20.34 -8.40 -30.40
CA LYS A 240 -21.74 -8.68 -30.05
C LYS A 240 -22.38 -7.62 -29.18
N ALA A 241 -21.63 -6.59 -28.79
CA ALA A 241 -22.19 -5.52 -27.98
C ALA A 241 -23.11 -4.65 -28.86
N PRO A 242 -24.35 -4.35 -28.42
CA PRO A 242 -25.16 -3.35 -29.09
C PRO A 242 -24.38 -2.02 -29.11
N ALA A 243 -24.57 -1.23 -30.17
CA ALA A 243 -24.03 0.13 -30.24
C ALA A 243 -24.39 0.86 -28.94
N ALA A 244 -23.43 1.55 -28.33
CA ALA A 244 -23.64 2.24 -27.07
C ALA A 244 -24.82 3.21 -27.23
N GLU A 245 -25.97 2.88 -26.65
CA GLU A 245 -27.07 3.82 -26.52
C GLU A 245 -26.56 4.99 -25.67
N ALA A 246 -26.87 6.22 -26.07
CA ALA A 246 -26.60 7.39 -25.25
C ALA A 246 -27.24 7.15 -23.88
N GLY A 247 -26.41 6.96 -22.85
CA GLY A 247 -26.88 6.68 -21.50
C GLY A 247 -27.85 7.77 -21.04
N ASP A 248 -28.73 7.44 -20.09
CA ASP A 248 -29.61 8.42 -19.47
C ASP A 248 -28.76 9.51 -18.79
N GLN A 249 -28.51 10.59 -19.54
CA GLN A 249 -27.65 11.70 -19.11
C GLN A 249 -28.21 12.36 -17.85
N SER A 250 -29.53 12.31 -17.64
CA SER A 250 -30.15 12.82 -16.41
C SER A 250 -29.81 11.95 -15.21
N ALA A 251 -29.87 10.62 -15.36
CA ALA A 251 -29.49 9.69 -14.29
C ALA A 251 -28.00 9.79 -13.95
N LEU A 252 -27.13 9.86 -14.97
CA LEU A 252 -25.69 10.05 -14.78
C LEU A 252 -25.39 11.33 -13.99
N ARG A 253 -25.97 12.48 -14.40
CA ARG A 253 -25.80 13.74 -13.66
C ARG A 253 -26.26 13.63 -12.21
N GLY A 254 -27.40 12.98 -11.97
CA GLY A 254 -27.92 12.74 -10.61
C GLY A 254 -26.94 11.94 -9.75
N HIS A 255 -26.40 10.84 -10.28
CA HIS A 255 -25.42 10.03 -9.56
C HIS A 255 -24.10 10.77 -9.31
N LEU A 256 -23.60 11.54 -10.28
CA LEU A 256 -22.39 12.35 -10.11
C LEU A 256 -22.55 13.42 -9.03
N ALA A 257 -23.70 14.11 -9.01
CA ALA A 257 -24.02 15.10 -7.98
C ALA A 257 -24.10 14.47 -6.58
N SER A 258 -24.80 13.33 -6.44
CA SER A 258 -24.88 12.61 -5.17
C SER A 258 -23.52 12.06 -4.72
N MET A 259 -22.70 11.57 -5.65
CA MET A 259 -21.34 11.11 -5.36
C MET A 259 -20.47 12.26 -4.81
N LEU A 260 -20.47 13.44 -5.44
CA LEU A 260 -19.71 14.59 -4.94
C LEU A 260 -20.20 15.09 -3.59
N SER A 261 -21.52 15.09 -3.37
CA SER A 261 -22.09 15.44 -2.06
C SER A 261 -21.66 14.44 -0.98
N ALA A 262 -21.64 13.15 -1.29
CA ALA A 262 -21.18 12.10 -0.37
C ALA A 262 -19.67 12.19 -0.10
N ILE A 263 -18.86 12.49 -1.13
CA ILE A 263 -17.43 12.79 -0.99
C ILE A 263 -17.24 13.94 0.02
N ARG A 264 -17.96 15.05 -0.16
CA ARG A 264 -17.89 16.20 0.74
C ARG A 264 -18.23 15.82 2.17
N ALA A 265 -19.34 15.10 2.38
CA ALA A 265 -19.76 14.64 3.70
C ALA A 265 -18.72 13.71 4.35
N SER A 266 -18.06 12.86 3.55
CA SER A 266 -17.02 11.95 4.02
C SER A 266 -15.75 12.68 4.46
N GLU A 267 -15.34 13.73 3.77
CA GLU A 267 -14.16 14.52 4.15
C GLU A 267 -14.39 15.30 5.46
N GLU A 268 -15.64 15.71 5.74
CA GLU A 268 -15.98 16.44 6.96
C GLU A 268 -16.18 15.56 8.19
N THR A 269 -16.70 14.34 8.02
CA THR A 269 -17.15 13.51 9.15
C THR A 269 -16.44 12.17 9.26
N THR A 270 -15.78 11.72 8.18
CA THR A 270 -15.23 10.37 7.98
C THR A 270 -16.20 9.24 8.30
N GLY A 271 -17.52 9.51 8.22
CA GLY A 271 -18.56 8.55 8.56
C GLY A 271 -18.73 7.42 7.55
N GLN A 272 -19.11 6.23 8.04
CA GLN A 272 -19.30 5.04 7.23
C GLN A 272 -20.44 5.19 6.22
N ALA A 273 -21.52 5.86 6.60
CA ALA A 273 -22.66 6.10 5.72
C ALA A 273 -22.26 6.91 4.47
N ALA A 274 -21.46 7.98 4.64
CA ALA A 274 -20.99 8.78 3.53
C ALA A 274 -20.09 7.96 2.59
N ALA A 275 -19.17 7.14 3.13
CA ALA A 275 -18.35 6.24 2.32
C ALA A 275 -19.19 5.24 1.50
N ALA A 276 -20.24 4.68 2.10
CA ALA A 276 -21.16 3.77 1.41
C ALA A 276 -21.98 4.47 0.33
N GLU A 277 -22.40 5.72 0.55
CA GLU A 277 -23.07 6.54 -0.47
C GLU A 277 -22.14 6.87 -1.64
N ILE A 278 -20.86 7.17 -1.39
CA ILE A 278 -19.85 7.34 -2.46
C ILE A 278 -19.81 6.08 -3.32
N ARG A 279 -19.65 4.90 -2.71
CA ARG A 279 -19.58 3.62 -3.44
C ARG A 279 -20.85 3.37 -4.25
N THR A 280 -22.02 3.56 -3.65
CA THR A 280 -23.32 3.36 -4.29
C THR A 280 -23.48 4.24 -5.53
N HIS A 281 -23.21 5.54 -5.40
CA HIS A 281 -23.37 6.48 -6.51
C HIS A 281 -22.25 6.40 -7.54
N PHE A 282 -21.04 6.03 -7.13
CA PHE A 282 -19.95 5.73 -8.03
C PHE A 282 -20.26 4.52 -8.93
N ASP A 283 -20.69 3.40 -8.34
CA ASP A 283 -21.02 2.19 -9.10
C ASP A 283 -22.17 2.48 -10.09
N ALA A 284 -23.21 3.22 -9.66
CA ALA A 284 -24.30 3.64 -10.55
C ALA A 284 -23.86 4.64 -11.64
N ALA A 285 -22.94 5.55 -11.33
CA ALA A 285 -22.38 6.49 -12.30
C ALA A 285 -21.54 5.78 -13.36
N ILE A 286 -20.75 4.77 -12.98
CA ILE A 286 -19.98 3.94 -13.93
C ILE A 286 -20.91 3.23 -14.92
N GLU A 287 -22.01 2.66 -14.43
CA GLU A 287 -22.97 1.97 -15.29
C GLU A 287 -23.65 2.91 -16.29
N ALA A 288 -23.99 4.12 -15.84
CA ALA A 288 -24.62 5.16 -16.65
C ALA A 288 -23.63 5.91 -17.57
N ALA A 289 -22.32 5.86 -17.29
CA ALA A 289 -21.31 6.60 -18.03
C ALA A 289 -21.09 6.03 -19.44
N PRO A 290 -20.95 6.89 -20.47
CA PRO A 290 -20.71 6.46 -21.84
C PRO A 290 -19.43 5.63 -22.03
N ASP A 291 -18.36 5.98 -21.32
CA ASP A 291 -17.05 5.31 -21.34
C ASP A 291 -17.00 4.05 -20.45
N LYS A 292 -18.16 3.61 -19.93
CA LYS A 292 -18.29 2.56 -18.91
C LYS A 292 -17.46 2.84 -17.66
N GLY A 293 -17.29 4.12 -17.34
CA GLY A 293 -16.67 4.59 -16.09
C GLY A 293 -15.16 4.46 -16.05
N GLY A 294 -14.47 4.34 -17.19
CA GLY A 294 -13.01 4.27 -17.25
C GLY A 294 -12.34 5.49 -16.61
N MET A 295 -12.76 6.69 -17.01
CA MET A 295 -12.22 7.95 -16.49
C MET A 295 -12.57 8.12 -15.00
N LEU A 296 -13.84 7.90 -14.63
CA LEU A 296 -14.30 7.96 -13.23
C LEU A 296 -13.52 6.98 -12.33
N THR A 297 -13.27 5.76 -12.81
CA THR A 297 -12.51 4.76 -12.06
C THR A 297 -11.08 5.19 -11.82
N GLN A 298 -10.44 5.83 -12.80
CA GLN A 298 -9.07 6.30 -12.67
C GLN A 298 -8.95 7.40 -11.61
N VAL A 299 -9.77 8.46 -11.70
CA VAL A 299 -9.70 9.57 -10.75
C VAL A 299 -10.09 9.16 -9.33
N MET A 300 -11.08 8.27 -9.20
CA MET A 300 -11.45 7.74 -7.88
C MET A 300 -10.38 6.81 -7.32
N ARG A 301 -9.67 6.04 -8.16
CA ARG A 301 -8.51 5.24 -7.72
C ARG A 301 -7.37 6.11 -7.21
N GLU A 302 -7.19 7.29 -7.79
CA GLU A 302 -6.15 8.23 -7.38
C GLU A 302 -6.43 8.83 -6.01
N HIS A 303 -7.67 9.27 -5.76
CA HIS A 303 -8.00 10.08 -4.59
C HIS A 303 -8.77 9.36 -3.47
N TYR A 304 -9.54 8.31 -3.76
CA TYR A 304 -10.40 7.65 -2.76
C TYR A 304 -10.33 6.12 -2.75
N PHE A 305 -9.77 5.44 -3.75
CA PHE A 305 -9.63 3.98 -3.80
C PHE A 305 -8.16 3.51 -3.90
N ASN A 306 -7.21 4.38 -3.57
CA ASN A 306 -5.79 4.08 -3.60
C ASN A 306 -5.35 3.21 -2.41
N TYR A 307 -4.08 2.82 -2.38
CA TYR A 307 -3.45 2.22 -1.21
C TYR A 307 -3.51 3.17 -0.01
N ASN A 308 -3.81 2.64 1.17
CA ASN A 308 -3.98 3.41 2.41
C ASN A 308 -2.95 3.08 3.49
N LEU A 309 -2.03 2.16 3.20
CA LEU A 309 -0.80 1.92 3.94
C LEU A 309 0.38 1.94 2.97
N ARG A 310 1.45 2.64 3.34
CA ARG A 310 2.73 2.57 2.64
C ARG A 310 3.87 2.43 3.64
N VAL A 311 4.77 1.50 3.35
CA VAL A 311 6.00 1.24 4.11
C VAL A 311 7.17 1.33 3.14
N ILE A 312 8.16 2.16 3.46
CA ILE A 312 9.39 2.30 2.68
C ILE A 312 10.55 2.04 3.62
N ALA A 313 11.38 1.04 3.34
CA ALA A 313 12.58 0.76 4.12
C ALA A 313 13.81 1.01 3.24
N SER A 314 14.76 1.80 3.73
CA SER A 314 16.03 1.99 3.03
C SER A 314 16.91 0.75 3.14
N GLU A 315 17.77 0.57 2.15
CA GLU A 315 18.79 -0.48 2.17
C GLU A 315 19.73 -0.36 3.38
N ASP A 316 20.05 0.86 3.81
CA ASP A 316 20.91 1.11 4.98
C ASP A 316 20.27 0.57 6.27
N LEU A 317 18.97 0.83 6.49
CA LEU A 317 18.25 0.27 7.62
C LEU A 317 18.20 -1.27 7.54
N LEU A 318 17.89 -1.81 6.37
CA LEU A 318 17.83 -3.26 6.16
C LEU A 318 19.19 -3.91 6.43
N ASN A 319 20.28 -3.28 5.99
CA ASN A 319 21.64 -3.73 6.29
C ASN A 319 21.93 -3.67 7.79
N ARG A 320 21.54 -2.62 8.52
CA ARG A 320 21.70 -2.57 9.99
C ARG A 320 20.99 -3.74 10.69
N LEU A 321 19.84 -4.17 10.16
CA LEU A 321 19.08 -5.30 10.71
C LEU A 321 19.68 -6.67 10.35
N VAL A 322 20.24 -6.82 9.15
CA VAL A 322 20.73 -8.11 8.63
C VAL A 322 22.23 -8.31 8.89
N THR A 323 23.02 -7.24 8.97
CA THR A 323 24.50 -7.31 9.03
C THR A 323 24.97 -8.16 10.19
N GLN A 324 25.87 -9.10 9.89
CA GLN A 324 26.49 -9.95 10.89
C GLN A 324 27.95 -10.15 10.54
N GLU A 325 28.84 -9.79 11.47
CA GLU A 325 30.24 -10.16 11.37
C GLU A 325 30.48 -11.53 12.00
N ARG A 326 31.26 -12.35 11.31
CA ARG A 326 31.63 -13.70 11.72
C ARG A 326 33.14 -13.81 11.76
N ASN A 327 33.64 -14.39 12.85
CA ASN A 327 35.03 -14.79 12.99
C ASN A 327 35.06 -16.27 13.32
N GLU A 328 35.56 -17.07 12.39
CA GLU A 328 35.60 -18.52 12.49
C GLU A 328 37.04 -19.01 12.46
N GLU A 329 37.37 -19.95 13.34
CA GLU A 329 38.65 -20.66 13.31
C GLU A 329 38.43 -22.13 13.01
N GLY A 330 39.30 -22.72 12.20
CA GLY A 330 39.19 -24.11 11.80
C GLY A 330 40.52 -24.75 11.49
N LYS A 331 40.50 -26.08 11.33
CA LYS A 331 41.64 -26.84 10.81
C LYS A 331 41.53 -26.97 9.29
N VAL A 332 42.69 -27.04 8.65
CA VAL A 332 42.84 -27.42 7.24
C VAL A 332 43.46 -28.82 7.25
N GLU A 333 42.80 -29.79 6.64
CA GLU A 333 43.32 -31.15 6.44
C GLU A 333 42.96 -31.57 5.02
N ASP A 334 43.98 -31.80 4.19
CA ASP A 334 43.76 -31.98 2.76
C ASP A 334 44.90 -32.74 2.06
N PHE A 335 44.65 -33.17 0.82
CA PHE A 335 45.66 -33.73 -0.08
C PHE A 335 45.70 -32.95 -1.39
N ILE A 336 46.81 -32.23 -1.63
CA ILE A 336 46.95 -31.29 -2.75
C ILE A 336 48.26 -31.59 -3.50
N LEU A 337 48.16 -31.84 -4.82
CA LEU A 337 49.30 -32.00 -5.73
C LEU A 337 50.37 -33.03 -5.26
N GLY A 338 49.93 -34.09 -4.56
CA GLY A 338 50.80 -35.15 -4.03
C GLY A 338 51.40 -34.88 -2.64
N ALA A 339 51.00 -33.78 -1.99
CA ALA A 339 51.37 -33.44 -0.62
C ALA A 339 50.18 -33.59 0.33
N GLN A 340 50.43 -34.12 1.52
CA GLN A 340 49.48 -34.05 2.63
C GLN A 340 49.59 -32.66 3.26
N VAL A 341 48.49 -31.91 3.26
CA VAL A 341 48.43 -30.52 3.70
C VAL A 341 47.63 -30.44 4.99
N ASP A 342 48.27 -29.99 6.06
CA ASP A 342 47.61 -29.77 7.34
C ASP A 342 47.92 -28.36 7.86
N GLY A 343 46.99 -27.76 8.59
CA GLY A 343 47.16 -26.40 9.08
C GLY A 343 45.97 -25.82 9.83
N THR A 344 45.98 -24.51 9.99
CA THR A 344 44.89 -23.74 10.61
C THR A 344 44.38 -22.68 9.65
N GLN A 345 43.10 -22.35 9.78
CA GLN A 345 42.46 -21.25 9.06
C GLN A 345 41.74 -20.32 10.02
N LYS A 346 41.74 -19.03 9.68
CA LYS A 346 40.93 -18.00 10.32
C LYS A 346 40.15 -17.25 9.25
N THR A 347 38.83 -17.32 9.33
CA THR A 347 37.93 -16.67 8.38
C THR A 347 37.21 -15.52 9.05
N LYS A 348 37.24 -14.36 8.41
CA LYS A 348 36.41 -13.21 8.76
C LYS A 348 35.42 -12.98 7.63
N ALA A 349 34.14 -12.92 7.93
CA ALA A 349 33.11 -12.69 6.94
C ALA A 349 32.03 -11.75 7.46
N THR A 350 31.43 -10.99 6.55
CA THR A 350 30.33 -10.07 6.84
C THR A 350 29.17 -10.44 5.93
N VAL A 351 28.02 -10.73 6.55
CA VAL A 351 26.74 -10.87 5.86
C VAL A 351 26.16 -9.49 5.62
N GLY A 352 25.62 -9.24 4.43
CA GLY A 352 24.92 -8.02 4.08
C GLY A 352 23.68 -8.29 3.22
N LEU A 353 22.97 -7.22 2.88
CA LEU A 353 21.82 -7.23 2.00
C LEU A 353 22.02 -6.18 0.89
N ASP A 354 21.73 -6.56 -0.34
CA ASP A 354 21.88 -5.72 -1.53
C ASP A 354 20.55 -5.68 -2.29
N LEU A 355 19.86 -4.53 -2.30
CA LEU A 355 18.56 -4.40 -2.96
C LEU A 355 18.72 -4.39 -4.49
N LYS A 356 17.83 -5.09 -5.18
CA LYS A 356 17.80 -5.14 -6.66
C LYS A 356 16.51 -4.54 -7.18
N GLU A 357 16.61 -3.79 -8.27
CA GLU A 357 15.44 -3.15 -8.88
C GLU A 357 14.41 -4.18 -9.33
N SER A 358 13.15 -3.94 -8.95
CA SER A 358 12.00 -4.71 -9.37
C SER A 358 10.71 -3.92 -9.16
N SER A 359 9.82 -3.95 -10.15
CA SER A 359 8.56 -3.20 -10.13
C SER A 359 7.35 -4.00 -9.62
N ASP A 360 7.48 -5.33 -9.46
CA ASP A 360 6.35 -6.23 -9.17
C ASP A 360 6.55 -7.13 -7.94
N ARG A 361 7.75 -7.17 -7.38
CA ARG A 361 8.10 -7.97 -6.20
C ARG A 361 9.20 -7.30 -5.40
N ILE A 362 9.40 -7.76 -4.18
CA ILE A 362 10.62 -7.41 -3.43
C ILE A 362 11.75 -8.32 -3.94
N LYS A 363 12.87 -7.71 -4.36
CA LYS A 363 14.05 -8.44 -4.83
C LYS A 363 15.31 -7.90 -4.15
N PHE A 364 16.12 -8.81 -3.60
CA PHE A 364 17.41 -8.48 -3.01
C PHE A 364 18.35 -9.68 -3.00
N HIS A 365 19.64 -9.43 -2.86
CA HIS A 365 20.65 -10.44 -2.67
C HIS A 365 21.11 -10.43 -1.22
N ILE A 366 21.15 -11.59 -0.57
CA ILE A 366 21.96 -11.74 0.64
C ILE A 366 23.39 -11.96 0.19
N THR A 367 24.30 -11.14 0.69
CA THR A 367 25.73 -11.20 0.35
C THR A 367 26.53 -11.69 1.55
N LEU A 368 27.60 -12.44 1.27
CA LEU A 368 28.59 -12.87 2.25
C LEU A 368 29.97 -12.53 1.69
N ASN A 369 30.62 -11.54 2.29
CA ASN A 369 31.94 -11.06 1.86
C ASN A 369 32.96 -11.38 2.94
N GLY A 370 34.08 -12.01 2.58
CA GLY A 370 35.04 -12.43 3.58
C GLY A 370 36.47 -12.62 3.10
N THR A 371 37.34 -12.77 4.09
CA THR A 371 38.74 -13.15 3.89
C THR A 371 39.09 -14.33 4.78
N SER A 372 39.70 -15.36 4.19
CA SER A 372 40.23 -16.50 4.92
C SER A 372 41.75 -16.46 4.90
N GLN A 373 42.37 -16.52 6.07
CA GLN A 373 43.81 -16.64 6.25
C GLN A 373 44.14 -18.08 6.63
N THR A 374 45.12 -18.67 5.96
CA THR A 374 45.52 -20.06 6.19
C THR A 374 47.01 -20.15 6.46
N ASP A 375 47.37 -20.96 7.45
CA ASP A 375 48.75 -21.32 7.77
C ASP A 375 48.88 -22.83 7.60
N THR A 376 49.52 -23.26 6.52
CA THR A 376 49.53 -24.68 6.12
C THR A 376 50.94 -25.20 5.88
N ARG A 377 51.13 -26.49 6.14
CA ARG A 377 52.33 -27.23 5.73
C ARG A 377 51.94 -28.37 4.81
N GLY A 378 52.52 -28.39 3.62
CA GLY A 378 52.40 -29.49 2.67
C GLY A 378 53.59 -30.44 2.78
N VAL A 379 53.35 -31.68 3.18
CA VAL A 379 54.37 -32.71 3.40
C VAL A 379 54.39 -33.69 2.24
N THR A 380 55.59 -33.91 1.68
CA THR A 380 55.87 -34.97 0.70
C THR A 380 56.99 -35.87 1.22
N ARG A 381 57.27 -36.98 0.53
CA ARG A 381 58.39 -37.88 0.87
C ARG A 381 59.77 -37.22 0.81
N GLN A 382 59.91 -36.08 0.14
CA GLN A 382 61.20 -35.42 -0.13
C GLN A 382 61.36 -34.11 0.65
N ALA A 383 60.28 -33.38 0.88
CA ALA A 383 60.30 -32.05 1.50
C ALA A 383 58.95 -31.65 2.10
N THR A 384 59.00 -30.73 3.05
CA THR A 384 57.87 -30.00 3.62
C THR A 384 57.90 -28.55 3.10
N VAL A 385 56.76 -28.03 2.66
CA VAL A 385 56.59 -26.66 2.19
C VAL A 385 55.62 -25.93 3.11
N PHE A 386 55.99 -24.75 3.58
CA PHE A 386 55.15 -23.88 4.41
C PHE A 386 54.51 -22.81 3.53
N THR A 387 53.19 -22.69 3.60
CA THR A 387 52.41 -21.77 2.78
C THR A 387 51.46 -20.99 3.67
N GLU A 388 51.50 -19.67 3.51
CA GLU A 388 50.51 -18.74 4.05
C GLU A 388 49.55 -18.38 2.92
N GLY A 389 48.25 -18.57 3.14
CA GLY A 389 47.20 -18.22 2.19
C GLY A 389 46.39 -17.03 2.69
N ARG A 390 46.02 -16.13 1.77
CA ARG A 390 45.05 -15.06 2.02
C ARG A 390 44.03 -15.06 0.90
N HIS A 391 42.92 -15.73 1.12
CA HIS A 391 41.86 -15.91 0.15
C HIS A 391 40.77 -14.87 0.40
N LYS A 392 40.26 -14.25 -0.67
CA LYS A 392 39.04 -13.44 -0.61
C LYS A 392 37.91 -14.24 -1.22
N PHE A 393 36.72 -14.10 -0.69
CA PHE A 393 35.54 -14.71 -1.29
C PHE A 393 34.34 -13.77 -1.16
N ASN A 394 33.47 -13.86 -2.15
CA ASN A 394 32.16 -13.23 -2.17
C ASN A 394 31.14 -14.27 -2.59
N ALA A 395 30.05 -14.35 -1.84
CA ALA A 395 28.90 -15.15 -2.19
C ALA A 395 27.65 -14.27 -2.21
N SER A 396 26.75 -14.54 -3.14
CA SER A 396 25.46 -13.88 -3.24
C SER A 396 24.37 -14.92 -3.45
N LYS A 397 23.21 -14.70 -2.83
CA LYS A 397 22.02 -15.52 -3.03
C LYS A 397 20.83 -14.63 -3.26
N GLU A 398 20.16 -14.82 -4.40
CA GLU A 398 18.98 -14.04 -4.75
C GLU A 398 17.76 -14.49 -3.95
N ILE A 399 17.06 -13.50 -3.39
CA ILE A 399 15.81 -13.65 -2.66
C ILE A 399 14.75 -12.81 -3.35
N THR A 400 13.58 -13.42 -3.57
CA THR A 400 12.40 -12.72 -4.07
C THR A 400 11.22 -12.92 -3.12
N PHE A 401 10.34 -11.93 -3.05
CA PHE A 401 9.09 -12.01 -2.28
C PHE A 401 7.94 -11.41 -3.06
N ASP A 402 6.93 -12.24 -3.32
CA ASP A 402 5.75 -11.92 -4.14
C ASP A 402 4.56 -11.36 -3.34
N GLY A 403 4.72 -11.22 -2.03
CA GLY A 403 3.66 -10.80 -1.12
C GLY A 403 3.18 -11.90 -0.18
N ASP A 404 3.40 -13.16 -0.53
CA ASP A 404 2.96 -14.30 0.27
C ASP A 404 4.13 -15.18 0.72
N LYS A 405 5.15 -15.37 -0.13
CA LYS A 405 6.29 -16.23 0.21
C LYS A 405 7.61 -15.65 -0.28
N PHE A 406 8.62 -15.81 0.56
CA PHE A 406 10.02 -15.67 0.16
C PHE A 406 10.44 -16.91 -0.61
N LYS A 407 11.12 -16.69 -1.73
CA LYS A 407 11.76 -17.71 -2.55
C LYS A 407 13.25 -17.40 -2.64
N THR A 408 14.05 -18.45 -2.62
CA THR A 408 15.51 -18.39 -2.67
C THR A 408 15.98 -19.10 -3.93
N GLU A 409 16.95 -18.50 -4.64
CA GLU A 409 17.61 -19.12 -5.78
C GLU A 409 18.96 -19.74 -5.36
N GLU A 410 19.63 -20.47 -6.23
CA GLU A 410 20.94 -21.05 -5.90
C GLU A 410 22.01 -19.96 -5.70
N ALA A 411 22.84 -20.09 -4.66
CA ALA A 411 23.91 -19.14 -4.42
C ALA A 411 25.05 -19.21 -5.47
N GLU A 412 25.57 -18.04 -5.80
CA GLU A 412 26.79 -17.85 -6.58
C GLU A 412 27.96 -17.57 -5.64
N ILE A 413 29.12 -18.17 -5.92
CA ILE A 413 30.33 -18.00 -5.10
C ILE A 413 31.55 -17.79 -5.97
N GLU A 414 32.22 -16.68 -5.72
CA GLU A 414 33.52 -16.34 -6.27
C GLU A 414 34.57 -16.40 -5.17
N VAL A 415 35.73 -16.94 -5.50
CA VAL A 415 36.87 -17.07 -4.60
C VAL A 415 38.10 -16.62 -5.38
N ASP A 416 38.86 -15.71 -4.78
CA ASP A 416 40.17 -15.27 -5.24
C ASP A 416 41.21 -15.82 -4.26
N ALA A 417 41.89 -16.89 -4.66
CA ALA A 417 42.89 -17.53 -3.82
C ALA A 417 44.28 -16.95 -4.06
N ASN A 418 44.93 -16.49 -2.99
CA ASN A 418 46.31 -16.03 -3.05
C ASN A 418 47.20 -16.77 -2.04
N ASN A 419 48.14 -17.55 -2.57
CA ASN A 419 49.07 -18.35 -1.77
C ASN A 419 50.49 -17.80 -1.84
N THR A 420 51.15 -17.72 -0.68
CA THR A 420 52.56 -17.33 -0.58
C THR A 420 53.35 -18.45 0.10
N THR A 421 54.30 -19.01 -0.63
CA THR A 421 55.26 -19.96 -0.03
C THR A 421 56.26 -19.19 0.82
N VAL A 422 56.22 -19.40 2.13
CA VAL A 422 57.07 -18.70 3.11
C VAL A 422 58.31 -19.50 3.51
N GLY A 423 58.33 -20.81 3.25
CA GLY A 423 59.51 -21.63 3.52
C GLY A 423 59.41 -23.05 2.97
N ALA A 424 60.54 -23.75 2.97
CA ALA A 424 60.59 -25.18 2.72
C ALA A 424 61.71 -25.84 3.53
N GLN A 425 61.52 -27.11 3.86
CA GLN A 425 62.47 -27.95 4.57
C GLN A 425 62.60 -29.29 3.86
N SER A 426 63.80 -29.87 3.81
CA SER A 426 63.99 -31.26 3.36
C SER A 426 63.41 -32.25 4.36
N ALA A 427 63.23 -33.51 3.96
CA ALA A 427 62.76 -34.59 4.86
C ALA A 427 63.61 -34.75 6.13
N SER A 428 64.89 -34.32 6.12
CA SER A 428 65.79 -34.32 7.29
C SER A 428 65.73 -33.03 8.12
N GLY A 429 64.78 -32.12 7.85
CA GLY A 429 64.59 -30.86 8.58
C GLY A 429 65.51 -29.70 8.16
N ASN A 430 66.41 -29.89 7.18
CA ASN A 430 67.31 -28.83 6.74
C ASN A 430 66.59 -27.85 5.79
N SER A 431 66.55 -26.57 6.17
CA SER A 431 65.89 -25.45 5.45
C SER A 431 66.79 -24.67 4.50
N THR A 432 68.12 -24.84 4.57
CA THR A 432 69.11 -24.11 3.73
C THR A 432 69.70 -24.98 2.61
N GLY A 433 69.40 -26.27 2.62
CA GLY A 433 69.90 -27.25 1.65
C GLY A 433 69.36 -27.11 0.21
N LEU A 434 70.02 -27.77 -0.74
CA LEU A 434 69.63 -27.79 -2.16
C LEU A 434 68.19 -28.30 -2.35
N VAL A 435 67.77 -29.32 -1.59
CA VAL A 435 66.42 -29.88 -1.61
C VAL A 435 65.37 -28.84 -1.21
N ALA A 436 65.63 -28.02 -0.18
CA ALA A 436 64.72 -26.94 0.24
C ALA A 436 64.59 -25.87 -0.86
N ARG A 437 65.69 -25.51 -1.54
CA ARG A 437 65.66 -24.56 -2.68
C ARG A 437 64.89 -25.11 -3.89
N ILE A 438 65.02 -26.42 -4.18
CA ILE A 438 64.26 -27.09 -5.24
C ILE A 438 62.78 -27.13 -4.87
N ALA A 439 62.44 -27.48 -3.63
CA ALA A 439 61.06 -27.48 -3.13
C ALA A 439 60.43 -26.07 -3.22
N MET A 440 61.14 -25.02 -2.82
CA MET A 440 60.69 -23.63 -2.99
C MET A 440 60.41 -23.26 -4.45
N ARG A 441 61.29 -23.64 -5.38
CA ARG A 441 61.09 -23.36 -6.83
C ARG A 441 59.92 -24.17 -7.40
N ALA A 442 59.77 -25.42 -6.98
CA ALA A 442 58.67 -26.29 -7.41
C ALA A 442 57.32 -25.77 -6.90
N ALA A 443 57.24 -25.36 -5.62
CA ALA A 443 56.07 -24.73 -5.04
C ALA A 443 55.68 -23.45 -5.78
N LYS A 444 56.66 -22.55 -6.03
CA LYS A 444 56.42 -21.31 -6.80
C LYS A 444 55.90 -21.57 -8.22
N ARG A 445 56.39 -22.62 -8.90
CA ARG A 445 55.89 -23.00 -10.25
C ARG A 445 54.48 -23.58 -10.22
N LYS A 446 54.11 -24.25 -9.12
CA LYS A 446 52.78 -24.85 -8.93
C LYS A 446 51.76 -23.90 -8.30
N LYS A 447 52.14 -22.64 -8.02
CA LYS A 447 51.30 -21.65 -7.34
C LYS A 447 49.90 -21.55 -7.96
N ALA A 448 49.81 -21.26 -9.27
CA ALA A 448 48.53 -21.12 -9.95
C ALA A 448 47.64 -22.38 -9.88
N GLN A 449 48.23 -23.57 -9.99
CA GLN A 449 47.48 -24.84 -9.86
C GLN A 449 47.00 -25.07 -8.42
N SER A 450 47.82 -24.71 -7.43
CA SER A 450 47.46 -24.78 -6.02
C SER A 450 46.35 -23.80 -5.66
N GLU A 451 46.37 -22.59 -6.24
CA GLU A 451 45.33 -21.57 -6.06
C GLU A 451 44.01 -22.03 -6.67
N ALA A 452 44.00 -22.55 -7.89
CA ALA A 452 42.79 -23.11 -8.51
C ALA A 452 42.16 -24.25 -7.69
N ILE A 453 42.98 -25.14 -7.10
CA ILE A 453 42.48 -26.20 -6.20
C ILE A 453 41.91 -25.60 -4.91
N ALA A 454 42.58 -24.59 -4.33
CA ALA A 454 42.09 -23.91 -3.14
C ALA A 454 40.75 -23.20 -3.40
N GLU A 455 40.60 -22.51 -4.53
CA GLU A 455 39.35 -21.89 -4.95
C GLU A 455 38.22 -22.92 -5.07
N GLN A 456 38.49 -24.03 -5.76
CA GLN A 456 37.50 -25.09 -5.95
C GLN A 456 37.03 -25.65 -4.60
N LYS A 457 37.96 -25.98 -3.69
CA LYS A 457 37.61 -26.56 -2.38
C LYS A 457 36.89 -25.57 -1.47
N MET A 458 37.30 -24.30 -1.48
CA MET A 458 36.57 -23.25 -0.77
C MET A 458 35.15 -23.11 -1.32
N ARG A 459 34.96 -23.13 -2.65
CA ARG A 459 33.64 -23.08 -3.27
C ARG A 459 32.78 -24.28 -2.89
N GLU A 460 33.33 -25.49 -2.95
CA GLU A 460 32.65 -26.75 -2.60
C GLU A 460 32.20 -26.79 -1.14
N ARG A 461 32.91 -26.11 -0.24
CA ARG A 461 32.55 -25.99 1.17
C ARG A 461 31.54 -24.87 1.43
N LEU A 462 31.83 -23.67 0.95
CA LEU A 462 31.03 -22.47 1.24
C LEU A 462 29.64 -22.52 0.61
N LYS A 463 29.52 -23.08 -0.61
CA LYS A 463 28.25 -23.08 -1.35
C LYS A 463 27.13 -23.84 -0.66
N PRO A 464 27.29 -25.11 -0.25
CA PRO A 464 26.23 -25.83 0.46
C PRO A 464 25.94 -25.23 1.84
N GLU A 465 26.97 -24.79 2.57
CA GLU A 465 26.78 -24.16 3.89
C GLU A 465 25.94 -22.88 3.79
N PHE A 466 26.33 -21.97 2.88
CA PHE A 466 25.61 -20.72 2.64
C PHE A 466 24.19 -20.95 2.11
N ASN A 467 24.01 -21.90 1.19
CA ASN A 467 22.68 -22.24 0.69
C ASN A 467 21.76 -22.73 1.81
N ASN A 468 22.19 -23.74 2.57
CA ASN A 468 21.38 -24.35 3.62
C ASN A 468 20.99 -23.36 4.72
N GLU A 469 21.92 -22.48 5.11
CA GLU A 469 21.66 -21.48 6.15
C GLU A 469 20.58 -20.50 5.70
N ILE A 470 20.73 -19.91 4.51
CA ILE A 470 19.77 -18.94 3.99
C ILE A 470 18.42 -19.58 3.72
N ASP A 471 18.37 -20.81 3.20
CA ASP A 471 17.12 -21.53 2.96
C ASP A 471 16.38 -21.81 4.27
N THR A 472 17.09 -22.28 5.30
CA THR A 472 16.50 -22.53 6.62
C THR A 472 15.92 -21.26 7.23
N MET A 473 16.66 -20.14 7.12
CA MET A 473 16.20 -18.83 7.59
C MET A 473 14.90 -18.41 6.89
N PHE A 474 14.82 -18.48 5.56
CA PHE A 474 13.64 -18.05 4.81
C PHE A 474 12.46 -19.02 4.91
N VAL A 475 12.68 -20.31 5.15
CA VAL A 475 11.61 -21.24 5.55
C VAL A 475 10.97 -20.78 6.86
N SER A 476 11.78 -20.48 7.89
CA SER A 476 11.25 -19.98 9.16
C SER A 476 10.54 -18.62 9.02
N LEU A 477 11.07 -17.72 8.18
CA LEU A 477 10.42 -16.44 7.90
C LEU A 477 9.05 -16.62 7.23
N ASN A 478 8.92 -17.56 6.29
CA ASN A 478 7.64 -17.88 5.65
C ASN A 478 6.61 -18.41 6.66
N GLU A 479 7.01 -19.29 7.58
CA GLU A 479 6.12 -19.79 8.65
C GLU A 479 5.67 -18.67 9.59
N LYS A 480 6.60 -17.79 9.99
CA LYS A 480 6.30 -16.63 10.83
C LYS A 480 5.39 -15.64 10.11
N LEU A 481 5.61 -15.40 8.82
CA LEU A 481 4.77 -14.51 8.01
C LEU A 481 3.32 -15.02 7.95
N ASP A 482 3.12 -16.30 7.65
CA ASP A 482 1.78 -16.86 7.57
C ASP A 482 1.10 -16.92 8.96
N GLY A 483 1.79 -17.45 9.96
CA GLY A 483 1.23 -17.70 11.29
C GLY A 483 1.12 -16.47 12.18
N LYS A 484 2.09 -15.55 12.14
CA LYS A 484 2.17 -14.40 13.06
C LYS A 484 1.74 -13.07 12.46
N LEU A 485 1.70 -12.92 11.14
CA LEU A 485 1.24 -11.70 10.49
C LEU A 485 -0.06 -11.93 9.72
N ASN A 486 -0.05 -12.77 8.69
CA ASN A 486 -1.19 -12.94 7.80
C ASN A 486 -2.40 -13.56 8.52
N GLY A 487 -2.17 -14.57 9.36
CA GLY A 487 -3.21 -15.23 10.16
C GLY A 487 -3.99 -14.25 11.05
N PRO A 488 -3.34 -13.49 11.95
CA PRO A 488 -4.00 -12.47 12.77
C PRO A 488 -4.74 -11.40 11.95
N LEU A 489 -4.13 -10.89 10.87
CA LEU A 489 -4.77 -9.90 10.00
C LEU A 489 -6.07 -10.46 9.39
N LYS A 490 -6.07 -11.70 8.89
CA LYS A 490 -7.28 -12.36 8.37
C LYS A 490 -8.35 -12.52 9.45
N LYS A 491 -7.97 -12.97 10.65
CA LYS A 491 -8.90 -13.16 11.79
C LYS A 491 -9.58 -11.85 12.21
N MET A 492 -8.86 -10.74 12.15
CA MET A 492 -9.38 -9.41 12.49
C MET A 492 -10.05 -8.70 11.30
N ARG A 493 -10.17 -9.36 10.13
CA ARG A 493 -10.61 -8.75 8.87
C ARG A 493 -9.77 -7.55 8.42
N LEU A 494 -8.50 -7.48 8.87
CA LEU A 494 -7.52 -6.45 8.52
C LEU A 494 -6.58 -6.88 7.40
N PHE A 495 -6.80 -8.07 6.80
CA PHE A 495 -5.98 -8.52 5.69
C PHE A 495 -6.22 -7.62 4.45
N PRO A 496 -5.17 -7.11 3.79
CA PRO A 496 -5.36 -6.17 2.69
C PRO A 496 -6.13 -6.75 1.50
N SER A 497 -7.03 -5.96 0.93
CA SER A 497 -7.74 -6.22 -0.33
C SER A 497 -6.82 -6.13 -1.56
N ALA A 498 -5.76 -5.34 -1.46
CA ALA A 498 -4.76 -5.15 -2.52
C ALA A 498 -3.38 -4.91 -1.89
N ARG A 499 -2.34 -5.37 -2.59
CA ARG A 499 -0.93 -5.26 -2.18
C ARG A 499 -0.06 -4.97 -3.39
N SER A 500 0.97 -4.16 -3.21
CA SER A 500 2.00 -3.90 -4.21
C SER A 500 3.36 -3.90 -3.52
N PHE A 501 4.31 -4.52 -4.20
CA PHE A 501 5.67 -4.77 -3.73
C PHE A 501 6.62 -4.30 -4.83
N ALA A 502 7.62 -3.52 -4.45
CA ALA A 502 8.63 -3.05 -5.37
C ALA A 502 9.94 -2.80 -4.62
N THR A 503 11.05 -2.90 -5.34
CA THR A 503 12.37 -2.53 -4.86
C THR A 503 13.07 -1.64 -5.89
N THR A 504 13.83 -0.68 -5.39
CA THR A 504 14.85 0.06 -6.13
C THR A 504 16.20 -0.38 -5.60
N GLU A 505 17.29 0.13 -6.17
CA GLU A 505 18.64 -0.11 -5.61
C GLU A 505 18.82 0.44 -4.18
N LYS A 506 17.96 1.35 -3.71
CA LYS A 506 18.13 2.03 -2.41
C LYS A 506 17.01 1.80 -1.41
N SER A 507 15.87 1.34 -1.88
CA SER A 507 14.67 1.24 -1.04
C SER A 507 13.74 0.13 -1.47
N LEU A 508 13.12 -0.48 -0.46
CA LEU A 508 12.05 -1.44 -0.56
C LEU A 508 10.73 -0.72 -0.25
N VAL A 509 9.73 -0.92 -1.10
CA VAL A 509 8.41 -0.29 -0.97
C VAL A 509 7.32 -1.35 -0.90
N VAL A 510 6.53 -1.29 0.17
CA VAL A 510 5.30 -2.06 0.34
C VAL A 510 4.11 -1.11 0.39
N LYS A 511 3.10 -1.36 -0.42
CA LYS A 511 1.82 -0.62 -0.40
C LYS A 511 0.69 -1.61 -0.18
N THR A 512 -0.24 -1.30 0.72
CA THR A 512 -1.41 -2.14 0.95
C THR A 512 -2.69 -1.33 1.06
N ARG A 513 -3.80 -1.98 0.75
CA ARG A 513 -5.14 -1.37 0.78
C ARG A 513 -6.08 -2.19 1.63
N LEU A 514 -6.56 -1.62 2.73
CA LEU A 514 -7.66 -2.17 3.52
C LEU A 514 -8.97 -1.48 3.11
N MET A 515 -9.87 -2.20 2.45
CA MET A 515 -11.14 -1.66 1.92
C MET A 515 -12.10 -2.82 1.63
N ASP A 516 -13.29 -2.79 2.22
CA ASP A 516 -14.43 -3.64 1.88
C ASP A 516 -15.37 -2.93 0.86
N GLU A 517 -16.42 -3.60 0.36
CA GLU A 517 -17.26 -3.13 -0.76
C GLU A 517 -17.93 -1.75 -0.56
N GLY A 518 -18.32 -1.41 0.67
CA GLY A 518 -18.96 -0.13 1.04
C GLY A 518 -17.99 0.89 1.64
N GLU A 519 -16.69 0.59 1.64
CA GLU A 519 -15.66 1.46 2.22
C GLU A 519 -14.91 2.23 1.13
N ILE A 520 -14.26 3.32 1.54
CA ILE A 520 -13.26 4.01 0.73
C ILE A 520 -11.86 3.69 1.27
N ALA A 521 -10.84 4.01 0.50
CA ALA A 521 -9.44 3.81 0.83
C ALA A 521 -8.63 5.11 0.71
N GLY A 522 -7.37 4.99 0.30
CA GLY A 522 -6.40 6.07 0.34
C GLY A 522 -6.47 6.99 -0.86
N SER A 523 -5.75 8.09 -0.75
CA SER A 523 -5.36 8.98 -1.83
C SER A 523 -3.89 8.76 -2.23
N ALA A 524 -3.31 9.63 -3.06
CA ALA A 524 -1.86 9.67 -3.22
C ALA A 524 -1.18 10.11 -1.90
N PRO A 525 -0.09 9.45 -1.45
CA PRO A 525 0.59 9.80 -0.22
C PRO A 525 1.42 11.08 -0.35
N ASN A 526 1.57 11.81 0.76
CA ASN A 526 2.51 12.92 0.84
C ASN A 526 3.94 12.46 0.53
N VAL A 527 4.73 13.33 -0.11
CA VAL A 527 6.13 13.04 -0.43
C VAL A 527 6.98 13.10 0.84
N VAL A 528 7.27 11.93 1.40
CA VAL A 528 8.18 11.74 2.54
C VAL A 528 9.13 10.60 2.21
N SER A 529 10.42 10.80 2.43
CA SER A 529 11.47 9.83 2.14
C SER A 529 12.55 9.85 3.22
N SER A 530 13.19 8.70 3.44
CA SER A 530 14.42 8.57 4.20
C SER A 530 15.38 7.68 3.44
N ASP A 531 16.65 8.07 3.38
CA ASP A 531 17.73 7.29 2.77
C ASP A 531 18.37 6.29 3.76
N LYS A 532 18.07 6.42 5.05
CA LYS A 532 18.73 5.66 6.15
C LYS A 532 17.75 4.90 7.05
N GLY A 533 16.46 5.13 6.86
CA GLY A 533 15.44 4.67 7.78
C GLY A 533 14.22 4.02 7.12
N LEU A 534 13.17 3.98 7.91
CA LEU A 534 11.83 3.50 7.58
C LEU A 534 10.88 4.70 7.49
N VAL A 535 10.10 4.77 6.42
CA VAL A 535 8.94 5.66 6.31
C VAL A 535 7.67 4.82 6.41
N LEU A 536 6.81 5.13 7.38
CA LEU A 536 5.49 4.55 7.52
C LEU A 536 4.45 5.63 7.25
N GLN A 537 3.58 5.41 6.25
CA GLN A 537 2.50 6.33 5.91
C GLN A 537 1.17 5.61 6.08
N LEU A 538 0.30 6.19 6.92
CA LEU A 538 -1.01 5.66 7.29
C LEU A 538 -2.07 6.67 6.84
N HIS A 539 -2.92 6.30 5.90
CA HIS A 539 -4.04 7.14 5.51
C HIS A 539 -5.18 7.02 6.53
N GLN A 540 -5.96 8.07 6.73
CA GLN A 540 -7.08 8.07 7.69
C GLN A 540 -8.08 6.93 7.43
N SER A 541 -8.32 6.58 6.16
CA SER A 541 -9.23 5.49 5.80
C SER A 541 -8.74 4.14 6.34
N LEU A 542 -7.42 3.88 6.35
CA LEU A 542 -6.86 2.65 6.91
C LEU A 542 -7.23 2.54 8.40
N LEU A 543 -7.06 3.65 9.12
CA LEU A 543 -7.35 3.73 10.55
C LEU A 543 -8.84 3.56 10.80
N ASN A 544 -9.70 4.27 10.08
CA ASN A 544 -11.15 4.19 10.26
C ASN A 544 -11.71 2.80 9.90
N ASN A 545 -11.29 2.23 8.77
CA ASN A 545 -11.65 0.87 8.37
C ASN A 545 -11.18 -0.13 9.45
N ALA A 546 -9.98 0.03 10.00
CA ALA A 546 -9.50 -0.83 11.08
C ALA A 546 -10.32 -0.66 12.38
N LEU A 547 -10.68 0.57 12.75
CA LEU A 547 -11.50 0.88 13.93
C LEU A 547 -12.90 0.26 13.84
N ASP A 548 -13.51 0.23 12.65
CA ASP A 548 -14.82 -0.40 12.41
C ASP A 548 -14.80 -1.91 12.68
N ARG A 549 -13.64 -2.53 12.59
CA ARG A 549 -13.43 -3.96 12.86
C ARG A 549 -13.16 -4.28 14.33
N MET A 550 -13.12 -3.27 15.22
CA MET A 550 -12.86 -3.46 16.67
C MET A 550 -14.05 -4.03 17.46
N ASP A 551 -15.20 -4.25 16.83
CA ASP A 551 -16.39 -4.87 17.43
C ASP A 551 -16.92 -4.07 18.65
N LEU A 552 -16.89 -2.74 18.57
CA LEU A 552 -17.45 -1.83 19.59
C LEU A 552 -18.91 -1.41 19.28
N ALA A 553 -19.27 -1.42 17.99
CA ALA A 553 -20.56 -1.01 17.48
C ALA A 553 -21.73 -1.70 18.20
N GLY A 554 -22.67 -0.90 18.70
CA GLY A 554 -23.88 -1.36 19.37
C GLY A 554 -23.67 -2.00 20.76
N LYS A 555 -22.44 -2.08 21.26
CA LYS A 555 -22.14 -2.67 22.56
C LYS A 555 -22.35 -1.68 23.70
N SER A 556 -22.60 -2.24 24.89
CA SER A 556 -22.51 -1.52 26.16
C SER A 556 -21.41 -2.13 27.00
N LEU A 557 -20.36 -1.36 27.29
CA LEU A 557 -19.18 -1.82 28.03
C LEU A 557 -18.96 -0.91 29.24
N ASP A 558 -18.48 -1.46 30.35
CA ASP A 558 -17.86 -0.65 31.40
C ASP A 558 -16.42 -0.29 31.01
N GLU A 559 -15.74 0.51 31.84
CA GLU A 559 -14.35 0.92 31.59
C GLU A 559 -13.40 -0.28 31.47
N ALA A 560 -13.56 -1.28 32.34
CA ALA A 560 -12.75 -2.49 32.33
C ALA A 560 -12.95 -3.31 31.04
N GLY A 561 -14.20 -3.48 30.60
CA GLY A 561 -14.55 -4.16 29.36
C GLY A 561 -14.04 -3.43 28.12
N LEU A 562 -14.15 -2.10 28.09
CA LEU A 562 -13.58 -1.29 27.01
C LEU A 562 -12.05 -1.43 26.97
N LYS A 563 -11.38 -1.29 28.12
CA LYS A 563 -9.92 -1.49 28.24
C LYS A 563 -9.50 -2.86 27.73
N ALA A 564 -10.16 -3.93 28.20
CA ALA A 564 -9.86 -5.29 27.79
C ALA A 564 -10.05 -5.51 26.28
N GLN A 565 -11.07 -4.87 25.68
CA GLN A 565 -11.30 -4.97 24.25
C GLN A 565 -10.23 -4.24 23.43
N LEU A 566 -9.78 -3.07 23.88
CA LEU A 566 -8.64 -2.35 23.29
C LEU A 566 -7.34 -3.16 23.42
N GLU A 567 -7.04 -3.68 24.61
CA GLU A 567 -5.87 -4.51 24.87
C GLU A 567 -5.86 -5.78 24.03
N LYS A 568 -7.01 -6.44 23.88
CA LYS A 568 -7.17 -7.61 23.01
C LYS A 568 -6.88 -7.26 21.56
N ALA A 569 -7.43 -6.15 21.05
CA ALA A 569 -7.20 -5.71 19.68
C ALA A 569 -5.71 -5.42 19.43
N ILE A 570 -5.07 -4.62 20.31
CA ILE A 570 -3.65 -4.30 20.23
C ILE A 570 -2.80 -5.56 20.34
N SER A 571 -3.10 -6.46 21.28
CA SER A 571 -2.34 -7.68 21.48
C SER A 571 -2.42 -8.62 20.27
N THR A 572 -3.61 -8.76 19.69
CA THR A 572 -3.83 -9.58 18.49
C THR A 572 -3.08 -9.01 17.30
N PHE A 573 -3.07 -7.67 17.15
CA PHE A 573 -2.33 -6.99 16.09
C PHE A 573 -0.81 -7.10 16.24
N LEU A 574 -0.28 -6.87 17.45
CA LEU A 574 1.16 -6.93 17.72
C LEU A 574 1.69 -8.37 17.77
N GLY A 575 0.81 -9.38 17.82
CA GLY A 575 1.20 -10.78 18.02
C GLY A 575 1.89 -11.04 19.36
N ARG A 576 1.70 -10.14 20.33
CA ARG A 576 2.23 -10.20 21.71
C ARG A 576 1.24 -9.56 22.66
N GLU A 577 1.28 -9.97 23.92
CA GLU A 577 0.41 -9.38 24.95
C GLU A 577 0.76 -7.90 25.17
N TYR A 578 -0.28 -7.06 25.22
CA TYR A 578 -0.20 -5.65 25.56
C TYR A 578 -1.23 -5.32 26.63
N GLN A 579 -0.77 -4.63 27.67
CA GLN A 579 -1.61 -4.11 28.73
C GLN A 579 -1.31 -2.62 28.91
N PHE A 580 -2.35 -1.81 29.03
CA PHE A 580 -2.15 -0.40 29.36
C PHE A 580 -1.60 -0.29 30.78
N PRO A 581 -0.62 0.61 31.00
CA PRO A 581 -0.06 0.85 32.33
C PRO A 581 -1.17 1.20 33.33
N ALA A 582 -1.02 0.73 34.57
CA ALA A 582 -1.95 1.03 35.63
C ALA A 582 -2.07 2.56 35.82
N PRO A 583 -3.27 3.10 36.09
CA PRO A 583 -3.41 4.51 36.44
C PRO A 583 -2.52 4.83 37.64
N GLN A 584 -1.82 5.96 37.61
CA GLN A 584 -1.12 6.45 38.80
C GLN A 584 -2.17 6.98 39.78
N VAL A 585 -2.49 6.19 40.80
CA VAL A 585 -3.36 6.58 41.91
C VAL A 585 -2.45 7.12 43.03
N ALA A 586 -2.77 8.28 43.60
CA ALA A 586 -2.05 8.77 44.78
C ALA A 586 -2.23 7.79 45.95
N GLU A 587 -1.16 7.53 46.70
CA GLU A 587 -1.23 6.69 47.90
C GLU A 587 -2.33 7.20 48.85
N GLY A 588 -3.33 6.36 49.12
CA GLY A 588 -4.43 6.65 50.04
C GLY A 588 -5.76 7.06 49.41
N GLU A 589 -5.89 7.16 48.09
CA GLU A 589 -7.20 7.34 47.43
C GLU A 589 -7.82 6.00 47.02
N ASP A 590 -8.96 5.66 47.62
CA ASP A 590 -9.82 4.57 47.13
C ASP A 590 -10.33 4.92 45.72
N VAL A 591 -9.87 4.21 44.70
CA VAL A 591 -10.45 4.27 43.36
C VAL A 591 -11.86 3.68 43.43
N LYS A 592 -12.86 4.53 43.63
CA LYS A 592 -14.26 4.14 43.44
C LYS A 592 -14.41 3.65 42.01
N GLN A 593 -14.68 2.35 41.83
CA GLN A 593 -15.02 1.80 40.52
C GLN A 593 -16.26 2.53 39.99
N ASP A 594 -16.05 3.34 38.95
CA ASP A 594 -17.13 4.00 38.24
C ASP A 594 -17.83 2.96 37.37
N LYS A 595 -18.92 2.37 37.87
CA LYS A 595 -19.74 1.39 37.12
C LYS A 595 -20.61 2.03 36.03
N THR A 596 -20.16 3.15 35.47
CA THR A 596 -20.83 3.78 34.33
C THR A 596 -20.59 2.93 33.08
N LEU A 597 -21.68 2.54 32.42
CA LEU A 597 -21.63 1.85 31.14
C LEU A 597 -21.52 2.87 30.00
N PHE A 598 -20.56 2.67 29.12
CA PHE A 598 -20.45 3.31 27.83
C PHE A 598 -21.39 2.59 26.85
N VAL A 599 -22.37 3.32 26.32
CA VAL A 599 -23.34 2.78 25.36
C VAL A 599 -22.96 3.27 23.96
N PHE A 600 -22.44 2.39 23.13
CA PHE A 600 -21.95 2.76 21.80
C PHE A 600 -23.07 2.70 20.75
N PRO A 601 -23.11 3.65 19.79
CA PRO A 601 -24.00 3.58 18.64
C PRO A 601 -23.64 2.39 17.74
N LYS A 602 -24.53 2.05 16.81
CA LYS A 602 -24.33 0.95 15.86
C LYS A 602 -23.24 1.24 14.81
N GLU A 603 -22.89 2.50 14.60
CA GLU A 603 -21.96 2.95 13.56
C GLU A 603 -21.17 4.17 14.08
N ASP A 604 -20.00 4.41 13.48
CA ASP A 604 -19.10 5.55 13.78
C ASP A 604 -18.76 5.73 15.26
N VAL A 605 -18.53 4.63 15.98
CA VAL A 605 -18.18 4.68 17.41
C VAL A 605 -16.88 5.47 17.62
N LEU A 606 -15.85 5.14 16.85
CA LEU A 606 -14.54 5.80 16.87
C LEU A 606 -14.17 6.22 15.45
N ARG A 607 -13.81 7.49 15.30
CA ARG A 607 -13.35 8.07 14.03
C ARG A 607 -12.09 8.87 14.25
N ILE A 608 -11.19 8.79 13.28
CA ILE A 608 -9.97 9.57 13.18
C ILE A 608 -10.09 10.47 11.95
N GLN A 609 -9.72 11.73 12.12
CA GLN A 609 -9.46 12.65 11.02
C GLN A 609 -8.04 13.17 11.15
N LEU A 610 -7.32 13.22 10.03
CA LEU A 610 -5.93 13.66 9.96
C LEU A 610 -5.90 14.92 9.09
N SER A 611 -5.75 16.08 9.72
CA SER A 611 -5.78 17.36 9.00
C SER A 611 -4.99 18.43 9.76
N ALA A 612 -4.33 19.31 9.02
CA ALA A 612 -3.68 20.52 9.55
C ALA A 612 -2.74 20.29 10.76
N GLY A 613 -1.91 19.25 10.73
CA GLY A 613 -0.96 18.93 11.80
C GLY A 613 -1.58 18.30 13.05
N GLU A 614 -2.87 17.97 13.02
CA GLU A 614 -3.61 17.41 14.14
C GLU A 614 -4.30 16.10 13.78
N LEU A 615 -4.34 15.20 14.76
CA LEU A 615 -5.23 14.03 14.76
C LEU A 615 -6.48 14.39 15.57
N LEU A 616 -7.65 14.40 14.93
CA LEU A 616 -8.93 14.56 15.61
C LEU A 616 -9.52 13.19 15.90
N LEU A 617 -9.52 12.79 17.17
CA LEU A 617 -10.19 11.58 17.63
C LEU A 617 -11.63 11.91 18.02
N THR A 618 -12.59 11.33 17.32
CA THR A 618 -14.01 11.47 17.65
C THR A 618 -14.57 10.16 18.22
N LEU A 619 -15.11 10.23 19.43
CA LEU A 619 -15.81 9.14 20.11
C LEU A 619 -17.29 9.47 20.22
N ARG A 620 -18.15 8.57 19.75
CA ARG A 620 -19.60 8.64 19.96
C ARG A 620 -20.01 7.63 21.03
N THR A 621 -20.49 8.10 22.18
CA THR A 621 -20.94 7.23 23.27
C THR A 621 -22.01 7.89 24.13
N GLY A 622 -23.01 7.11 24.53
CA GLY A 622 -23.88 7.42 25.68
C GLY A 622 -23.21 7.00 26.98
N LEU A 623 -23.70 7.51 28.11
CA LEU A 623 -23.24 7.11 29.44
C LEU A 623 -24.42 6.72 30.30
N LYS A 624 -24.41 5.50 30.81
CA LYS A 624 -25.43 4.97 31.70
C LYS A 624 -24.81 4.70 33.08
N PRO A 625 -24.88 5.67 34.01
CA PRO A 625 -24.37 5.49 35.37
C PRO A 625 -25.21 4.45 36.14
N GLU A 626 -24.61 3.77 37.12
CA GLU A 626 -25.32 2.81 38.00
C GLU A 626 -26.47 3.49 38.77
N LYS A 627 -26.29 4.77 39.12
CA LYS A 627 -27.30 5.63 39.76
C LYS A 627 -27.30 7.00 39.08
N GLY A 628 -28.44 7.40 38.53
CA GLY A 628 -28.62 8.72 37.91
C GLY A 628 -29.40 8.68 36.60
N GLU A 629 -29.51 9.84 35.96
CA GLU A 629 -30.14 9.98 34.64
C GLU A 629 -29.16 9.51 33.55
N GLU A 630 -29.65 8.71 32.60
CA GLU A 630 -28.88 8.29 31.43
C GLU A 630 -28.52 9.50 30.56
N ILE A 631 -27.27 9.55 30.13
CA ILE A 631 -26.77 10.57 29.22
C ILE A 631 -26.86 9.98 27.80
N PRO A 632 -27.67 10.58 26.91
CA PRO A 632 -27.79 10.12 25.53
C PRO A 632 -26.45 10.30 24.80
N THR A 633 -26.31 9.67 23.64
CA THR A 633 -25.07 9.66 22.87
C THR A 633 -24.51 11.06 22.64
N GLN A 634 -23.28 11.24 23.11
CA GLN A 634 -22.48 12.45 22.93
C GLN A 634 -21.40 12.18 21.87
N ARG A 635 -21.10 13.19 21.07
CA ARG A 635 -19.92 13.26 20.22
C ARG A 635 -18.83 14.00 20.98
N ILE A 636 -17.78 13.27 21.33
CA ILE A 636 -16.60 13.76 22.04
C ILE A 636 -15.48 13.87 21.01
N THR A 637 -14.95 15.07 20.78
CA THR A 637 -13.85 15.29 19.83
C THR A 637 -12.62 15.76 20.59
N VAL A 638 -11.51 15.06 20.37
CA VAL A 638 -10.23 15.26 21.04
C VAL A 638 -9.16 15.52 19.97
N PRO A 639 -8.75 16.78 19.79
CA PRO A 639 -7.59 17.10 18.96
C PRO A 639 -6.31 16.63 19.65
N ILE A 640 -5.38 16.03 18.91
CA ILE A 640 -4.08 15.58 19.40
C ILE A 640 -3.00 16.08 18.44
N LYS A 641 -2.03 16.82 18.98
CA LYS A 641 -0.82 17.23 18.28
C LYS A 641 0.32 16.29 18.64
N PHE A 642 1.09 15.93 17.63
CA PHE A 642 2.33 15.18 17.81
C PHE A 642 3.51 16.07 17.49
N ALA A 643 4.55 16.02 18.32
CA ALA A 643 5.81 16.69 18.09
C ALA A 643 6.97 15.81 18.54
N VAL A 644 8.09 15.91 17.84
CA VAL A 644 9.38 15.41 18.32
C VAL A 644 10.05 16.57 19.06
N ASP A 645 10.28 16.41 20.35
CA ASP A 645 10.87 17.41 21.24
C ASP A 645 12.09 16.79 21.95
N GLY A 646 13.29 17.14 21.47
CA GLY A 646 14.53 16.52 21.94
C GLY A 646 14.51 15.00 21.77
N ASP A 647 14.65 14.27 22.88
CA ASP A 647 14.66 12.81 22.94
C ASP A 647 13.28 12.20 23.21
N SER A 648 12.20 12.96 22.98
CA SER A 648 10.85 12.50 23.26
C SER A 648 9.87 12.80 22.15
N ILE A 649 8.85 11.96 22.05
CA ILE A 649 7.62 12.18 21.30
C ILE A 649 6.60 12.76 22.27
N VAL A 650 6.10 13.94 21.96
CA VAL A 650 5.06 14.61 22.75
C VAL A 650 3.73 14.43 22.02
N ALA A 651 2.75 13.84 22.70
CA ALA A 651 1.36 13.84 22.29
C ALA A 651 0.59 14.82 23.19
N GLU A 652 0.22 15.97 22.62
CA GLU A 652 -0.47 17.04 23.33
C GLU A 652 -1.94 17.09 22.92
N ARG A 653 -2.81 16.94 23.91
CA ARG A 653 -4.25 17.04 23.74
C ARG A 653 -4.68 18.50 23.64
N GLY A 654 -5.36 18.85 22.56
CA GLY A 654 -6.06 20.13 22.38
C GLY A 654 -7.36 20.24 23.19
N LYS A 655 -8.16 21.27 22.92
CA LYS A 655 -9.41 21.53 23.67
C LYS A 655 -10.47 20.47 23.35
N VAL A 656 -10.91 19.71 24.36
CA VAL A 656 -11.94 18.67 24.19
C VAL A 656 -13.31 19.30 23.95
N SER A 657 -13.94 18.93 22.84
CA SER A 657 -15.31 19.33 22.52
C SER A 657 -16.28 18.19 22.86
N VAL A 658 -17.45 18.53 23.40
CA VAL A 658 -18.52 17.58 23.67
C VAL A 658 -19.83 18.18 23.18
N ALA A 659 -20.43 17.53 22.19
CA ALA A 659 -21.68 17.95 21.58
C ALA A 659 -22.70 16.79 21.63
N PRO A 660 -24.00 17.06 21.80
CA PRO A 660 -24.99 16.01 21.70
C PRO A 660 -25.13 15.58 20.23
N VAL A 661 -25.35 14.29 19.99
CA VAL A 661 -25.64 13.80 18.63
C VAL A 661 -27.08 14.16 18.23
N GLU A 662 -28.01 14.12 19.18
CA GLU A 662 -29.41 14.48 18.99
C GLU A 662 -29.73 15.84 19.62
N LYS A 663 -30.83 16.46 19.19
CA LYS A 663 -31.27 17.74 19.76
C LYS A 663 -31.58 17.57 21.25
N PRO A 664 -30.88 18.27 22.16
CA PRO A 664 -31.06 18.06 23.59
C PRO A 664 -32.41 18.64 24.04
N SER A 665 -33.11 17.92 24.92
CA SER A 665 -34.36 18.38 25.55
C SER A 665 -34.17 19.65 26.40
N SER A 666 -32.96 19.88 26.92
CA SER A 666 -32.58 21.11 27.62
C SER A 666 -31.14 21.50 27.35
N ARG A 667 -30.93 22.74 26.88
CA ARG A 667 -29.60 23.31 26.64
C ARG A 667 -28.76 23.39 27.93
N PHE A 668 -29.38 23.75 29.06
CA PHE A 668 -28.68 23.82 30.35
C PHE A 668 -28.21 22.45 30.85
N LYS A 669 -29.07 21.43 30.77
CA LYS A 669 -28.67 20.05 31.11
C LYS A 669 -27.53 19.56 30.21
N GLN A 670 -27.57 19.91 28.92
CA GLN A 670 -26.51 19.55 27.98
C GLN A 670 -25.16 20.20 28.34
N ILE A 671 -25.15 21.47 28.72
CA ILE A 671 -23.92 22.17 29.14
C ILE A 671 -23.32 21.48 30.38
N ALA A 672 -24.14 21.13 31.37
CA ALA A 672 -23.68 20.43 32.56
C ALA A 672 -23.10 19.03 32.24
N ARG A 673 -23.81 18.25 31.41
CA ARG A 673 -23.35 16.93 30.93
C ARG A 673 -22.03 17.04 30.18
N ALA A 674 -21.94 17.97 29.22
CA ALA A 674 -20.74 18.23 28.46
C ALA A 674 -19.55 18.62 29.35
N GLY A 675 -19.78 19.41 30.40
CA GLY A 675 -18.75 19.77 31.39
C GLY A 675 -18.19 18.56 32.14
N VAL A 676 -19.07 17.66 32.60
CA VAL A 676 -18.66 16.42 33.31
C VAL A 676 -17.87 15.50 32.38
N VAL A 677 -18.40 15.23 31.17
CA VAL A 677 -17.74 14.36 30.18
C VAL A 677 -16.38 14.94 29.78
N ARG A 678 -16.33 16.24 29.47
CA ARG A 678 -15.09 16.93 29.14
C ARG A 678 -14.04 16.73 30.23
N LYS A 679 -14.38 17.03 31.49
CA LYS A 679 -13.44 16.90 32.61
C LYS A 679 -12.91 15.46 32.77
N LYS A 680 -13.76 14.45 32.60
CA LYS A 680 -13.34 13.04 32.64
C LYS A 680 -12.39 12.68 31.51
N VAL A 681 -12.70 13.09 30.27
CA VAL A 681 -11.86 12.82 29.09
C VAL A 681 -10.52 13.54 29.19
N GLU A 682 -10.52 14.80 29.66
CA GLU A 682 -9.30 15.57 29.87
C GLU A 682 -8.38 14.96 30.93
N ALA A 683 -8.94 14.35 31.97
CA ALA A 683 -8.19 13.62 32.99
C ALA A 683 -7.64 12.28 32.47
N ALA A 684 -8.40 11.58 31.62
CA ALA A 684 -7.99 10.31 31.02
C ALA A 684 -6.89 10.45 29.95
N LEU A 685 -6.84 11.61 29.28
CA LEU A 685 -5.90 11.92 28.21
C LEU A 685 -4.99 13.10 28.59
N PRO A 686 -4.09 12.94 29.58
CA PRO A 686 -3.09 13.94 29.89
C PRO A 686 -2.07 14.06 28.76
N LYS A 687 -1.29 15.16 28.75
CA LYS A 687 -0.10 15.26 27.89
C LYS A 687 0.79 14.03 28.11
N ARG A 688 1.13 13.33 27.03
CA ARG A 688 2.00 12.15 27.09
C ARG A 688 3.34 12.49 26.45
N THR A 689 4.39 12.05 27.11
CA THR A 689 5.76 12.08 26.62
C THR A 689 6.23 10.64 26.54
N LEU A 690 6.64 10.21 25.35
CA LEU A 690 7.16 8.88 25.07
C LEU A 690 8.62 9.02 24.63
N ASP A 691 9.47 8.05 24.97
CA ASP A 691 10.81 7.99 24.39
C ASP A 691 10.69 7.82 22.87
N ARG A 692 11.45 8.61 22.11
CA ARG A 692 11.49 8.48 20.65
C ARG A 692 12.41 7.35 20.18
N HIS A 693 13.27 6.85 21.06
CA HIS A 693 14.24 5.81 20.79
C HIS A 693 13.64 4.44 21.10
N PHE A 694 13.75 3.53 20.13
CA PHE A 694 13.32 2.15 20.25
C PHE A 694 14.51 1.24 19.97
N SER A 695 14.53 0.08 20.62
CA SER A 695 15.52 -0.97 20.35
C SER A 695 14.82 -2.15 19.67
N ILE A 696 15.37 -2.58 18.54
CA ILE A 696 14.96 -3.81 17.86
C ILE A 696 15.90 -4.90 18.32
N ASP A 697 15.38 -5.81 19.14
CA ASP A 697 16.13 -6.99 19.58
C ASP A 697 16.29 -7.96 18.41
N LEU A 698 17.54 -8.30 18.11
CA LEU A 698 17.92 -9.25 17.07
C LEU A 698 18.56 -10.47 17.75
N GLU A 699 18.09 -11.66 17.40
CA GLU A 699 18.57 -12.91 17.99
C GLU A 699 20.08 -13.06 17.75
N GLY A 700 20.85 -13.15 18.85
CA GLY A 700 22.31 -13.30 18.81
C GLY A 700 23.10 -12.03 18.42
N LYS A 701 22.50 -10.83 18.46
CA LYS A 701 23.16 -9.56 18.13
C LYS A 701 22.86 -8.46 19.15
N GLU A 702 23.66 -7.38 19.12
CA GLU A 702 23.32 -6.16 19.84
C GLU A 702 22.02 -5.54 19.28
N PRO A 703 21.14 -5.00 20.15
CA PRO A 703 19.90 -4.37 19.70
C PRO A 703 20.17 -3.19 18.77
N VAL A 704 19.45 -3.13 17.64
CA VAL A 704 19.54 -1.98 16.73
C VAL A 704 18.68 -0.86 17.29
N LYS A 705 19.32 0.25 17.64
CA LYS A 705 18.63 1.47 18.05
C LYS A 705 18.12 2.21 16.82
N ILE A 706 16.85 2.59 16.88
CA ILE A 706 16.14 3.40 15.90
C ILE A 706 15.39 4.51 16.62
N SER A 707 15.19 5.65 15.96
CA SER A 707 14.57 6.82 16.55
C SER A 707 13.48 7.35 15.64
N LEU A 708 12.32 7.69 16.19
CA LEU A 708 11.33 8.46 15.44
C LEU A 708 11.84 9.90 15.29
N THR A 709 12.21 10.28 14.07
CA THR A 709 12.82 11.59 13.75
C THR A 709 11.80 12.59 13.22
N GLN A 710 10.73 12.12 12.59
CA GLN A 710 9.70 12.99 12.04
C GLN A 710 8.30 12.37 12.21
N ILE A 711 7.34 13.24 12.55
CA ILE A 711 5.91 12.96 12.52
C ILE A 711 5.27 14.08 11.70
N ASP A 712 4.55 13.74 10.64
CA ASP A 712 3.82 14.68 9.79
C ASP A 712 2.37 14.22 9.66
N VAL A 713 1.44 15.16 9.87
CA VAL A 713 0.00 14.92 9.78
C VAL A 713 -0.61 15.94 8.84
N SER A 714 -0.95 15.52 7.64
CA SER A 714 -1.43 16.42 6.60
C SER A 714 -2.13 15.66 5.48
N ASN A 715 -3.11 16.29 4.85
CA ASN A 715 -3.82 15.77 3.69
C ASN A 715 -4.29 14.32 3.90
N GLN A 716 -4.92 14.05 5.06
CA GLN A 716 -5.44 12.73 5.44
C GLN A 716 -4.38 11.64 5.70
N TRP A 717 -3.10 11.97 5.71
CA TRP A 717 -1.99 11.05 5.99
C TRP A 717 -1.30 11.35 7.31
N LEU A 718 -0.93 10.28 8.02
CA LEU A 718 0.05 10.29 9.12
C LEU A 718 1.33 9.64 8.59
N SER A 719 2.39 10.43 8.44
CA SER A 719 3.71 9.95 8.01
C SER A 719 4.68 9.96 9.19
N LEU A 720 5.34 8.83 9.41
CA LEU A 720 6.34 8.61 10.44
C LEU A 720 7.68 8.26 9.78
N VAL A 721 8.76 8.93 10.18
CA VAL A 721 10.12 8.62 9.73
C VAL A 721 10.94 8.13 10.91
N VAL A 722 11.52 6.94 10.76
CA VAL A 722 12.27 6.24 11.81
C VAL A 722 13.67 5.93 11.30
N GLU A 723 14.71 6.43 11.97
CA GLU A 723 16.12 6.32 11.55
C GLU A 723 17.03 5.76 12.63
#